data_AF-A0A9P5Z6D1-F1
#
_entry.id   AF-A0A9P5Z6D1-F1
#
_cell.length_a   1.000
_cell.length_b   1.000
_cell.length_c   1.000
_cell.angle_alpha   90.00
_cell.angle_beta   90.00
_cell.angle_gamma   90.00
#
_symmetry.space_group_name_H-M   'P 1'
#
loop_
_entity.id
_entity.type
_entity.pdbx_description
1 polymer ?
#
loop_
_entity_poly.entity_id
_entity_poly.type
_entity_poly.pdbx_seq_one_letter_code
_entity_poly.pdbx_strand_id
1 'polypeptide(L)'
;MPAPSNRGKAKSKKNKTKNSGASSESRPDDADEVHMVEIDNAEGWGRVVKILCDYFELPDLATRSGLKKVHTNFNMIYARIDNFYEKNLHNDKIRGAIIGIYAKMCVDALLRNKLFDKGIMDKIMPLLNIDETRHFALRALNTITNHGGVKIRVEIAKNGALIAKLLRDLPDDEKVADLSISILAHCVSAAFEGFEQPAHPTDLKDIDLVDIIKTTLETAKRPHSHPRQMLDHTVELLVNNSLHGSSAYKQYTPAIGFLVAGMRSKDWTTRAACLGALLRLYHVEGEEDQRHLDPNRFITSLRRGVPKNINDILMTYGPLRCETYLTLSCTSEFQKAMLECVRSRNLYALGLKQVDLLLKTEFALFDGGMQREDPRTGKLEIVDVGLPFKMWAESLPHCARAIREKKNPKEEVLADILDVKYSIMKQRLPEAVDLAKQCVLRYPDHAYFYYAISLSGDFVQGLGAAKKGMKCKTITPFVKYQMMHRAVTHAGEMGMRLLQETEEVGDKKWEEGIAFLTSAYDDAKTYVGEAPPDNRYMKNVCYWLVLLTILFAENINPDLRELQHTLERLKIADEYSEFIGIPPPKTNFRLAQQAAVKYYASGMRDFSRVFAELDKSRLEGFDEAELKVTPEKVEDDLATWLEGMRLDDGTMEPPLQCGGNFARPKVRFENVTLYRCSWCGNPSVALKKCSGCEKTRYCDSRCQKLHWSEHKKTCKH
;
A
#
# COMPACT_ATOMS: atom_id res chain seq x y z
N MET A 1 -6.87 57.51 34.67
CA MET A 1 -7.75 58.68 34.41
C MET A 1 -6.86 59.86 34.03
N PRO A 2 -7.27 60.84 33.20
CA PRO A 2 -8.36 60.92 32.22
C PRO A 2 -7.88 61.36 30.79
N ALA A 3 -8.83 61.44 29.84
CA ALA A 3 -8.72 62.02 28.47
C ALA A 3 -8.53 63.57 28.51
N PRO A 4 -8.74 64.43 27.46
CA PRO A 4 -9.13 64.25 26.03
C PRO A 4 -8.50 65.30 25.04
N SER A 5 -8.95 65.35 23.76
CA SER A 5 -9.49 66.58 23.10
C SER A 5 -9.82 66.33 21.60
N ASN A 6 -10.51 67.23 20.88
CA ASN A 6 -11.91 67.63 20.92
C ASN A 6 -12.25 68.37 19.58
N ARG A 7 -13.56 68.45 19.26
CA ARG A 7 -14.26 69.40 18.34
C ARG A 7 -14.09 69.22 16.82
N GLY A 8 -15.13 69.29 15.98
CA GLY A 8 -16.55 69.64 16.16
C GLY A 8 -17.04 70.57 15.03
N LYS A 9 -18.27 70.38 14.54
CA LYS A 9 -19.25 71.43 14.18
C LYS A 9 -20.48 70.84 13.47
N ALA A 10 -21.66 71.22 13.96
CA ALA A 10 -22.96 71.03 13.33
C ALA A 10 -23.68 72.38 13.22
N LYS A 11 -24.50 72.58 12.17
CA LYS A 11 -25.65 73.51 12.16
C LYS A 11 -26.64 73.21 11.01
N SER A 12 -27.88 72.93 11.42
CA SER A 12 -29.19 73.44 10.96
C SER A 12 -29.82 73.12 9.58
N LYS A 13 -30.84 72.25 9.63
CA LYS A 13 -32.22 72.25 9.05
C LYS A 13 -32.55 73.04 7.75
N LYS A 14 -33.22 72.33 6.83
CA LYS A 14 -34.45 72.79 6.14
C LYS A 14 -35.32 71.61 5.68
N ASN A 15 -36.57 71.56 6.16
CA ASN A 15 -37.62 70.66 5.68
C ASN A 15 -38.27 71.27 4.43
N LYS A 16 -38.51 70.46 3.40
CA LYS A 16 -39.52 70.72 2.37
C LYS A 16 -40.09 69.37 1.89
N THR A 17 -41.37 69.18 2.15
CA THR A 17 -42.22 68.08 1.71
C THR A 17 -42.42 68.10 0.19
N LYS A 18 -42.43 66.94 -0.46
CA LYS A 18 -43.49 66.55 -1.42
C LYS A 18 -43.38 65.10 -1.92
N ASN A 19 -44.58 64.51 -1.99
CA ASN A 19 -45.07 63.47 -2.90
C ASN A 19 -44.65 62.02 -2.69
N SER A 20 -45.58 61.33 -2.01
CA SER A 20 -46.13 60.04 -2.40
C SER A 20 -46.20 59.84 -3.92
N GLY A 21 -45.37 58.93 -4.43
CA GLY A 21 -45.55 58.24 -5.70
C GLY A 21 -45.65 56.76 -5.40
N ALA A 22 -46.83 56.19 -5.61
CA ALA A 22 -47.08 54.76 -5.54
C ALA A 22 -46.13 54.04 -6.52
N SER A 23 -45.34 53.11 -5.99
CA SER A 23 -44.78 52.02 -6.78
C SER A 23 -45.24 50.74 -6.11
N SER A 24 -45.92 49.93 -6.91
CA SER A 24 -46.58 48.68 -6.57
C SER A 24 -45.71 47.79 -5.70
N GLU A 25 -46.19 47.48 -4.50
CA GLU A 25 -45.83 46.23 -3.83
C GLU A 25 -46.35 45.10 -4.73
N SER A 26 -45.46 44.55 -5.57
CA SER A 26 -45.69 43.27 -6.22
C SER A 26 -45.91 42.25 -5.12
N ARG A 27 -46.99 41.46 -5.24
CA ARG A 27 -47.22 40.34 -4.32
C ARG A 27 -46.01 39.39 -4.40
N PRO A 28 -45.69 38.64 -3.33
CA PRO A 28 -44.64 37.62 -3.39
C PRO A 28 -44.80 36.66 -4.59
N ASP A 29 -46.05 36.41 -5.01
CA ASP A 29 -46.38 35.56 -6.17
C ASP A 29 -45.95 36.16 -7.53
N ASP A 30 -45.94 37.48 -7.72
CA ASP A 30 -45.54 38.12 -8.99
C ASP A 30 -44.03 38.05 -9.23
N ALA A 31 -43.23 38.13 -8.17
CA ALA A 31 -41.76 38.03 -8.25
C ALA A 31 -41.31 36.57 -8.53
N ASP A 32 -42.02 35.60 -7.95
CA ASP A 32 -41.80 34.18 -8.22
C ASP A 32 -42.15 33.84 -9.68
N GLU A 33 -43.24 34.38 -10.24
CA GLU A 33 -43.59 34.20 -11.66
C GLU A 33 -42.55 34.80 -12.62
N VAL A 34 -42.05 36.01 -12.35
CA VAL A 34 -41.03 36.66 -13.21
C VAL A 34 -39.74 35.83 -13.25
N HIS A 35 -39.28 35.33 -12.09
CA HIS A 35 -38.08 34.51 -12.05
C HIS A 35 -38.29 33.10 -12.59
N MET A 36 -39.49 32.52 -12.47
CA MET A 36 -39.85 31.25 -13.13
C MET A 36 -39.71 31.39 -14.66
N VAL A 37 -40.23 32.47 -15.24
CA VAL A 37 -40.09 32.76 -16.68
C VAL A 37 -38.63 32.97 -17.08
N GLU A 38 -37.81 33.64 -16.26
CA GLU A 38 -36.38 33.80 -16.53
C GLU A 38 -35.59 32.49 -16.44
N ILE A 39 -35.96 31.60 -15.51
CA ILE A 39 -35.34 30.28 -15.33
C ILE A 39 -35.71 29.33 -16.48
N ASP A 40 -36.97 29.33 -16.90
CA ASP A 40 -37.44 28.48 -17.98
C ASP A 40 -36.78 28.86 -19.32
N ASN A 41 -36.53 30.15 -19.52
CA ASN A 41 -35.87 30.72 -20.71
C ASN A 41 -34.32 30.77 -20.63
N ALA A 42 -33.71 30.39 -19.49
CA ALA A 42 -32.26 30.47 -19.34
C ALA A 42 -31.53 29.32 -20.04
N GLU A 43 -30.61 29.67 -20.96
CA GLU A 43 -29.70 28.71 -21.58
C GLU A 43 -28.52 28.38 -20.65
N GLY A 44 -28.50 27.13 -20.15
CA GLY A 44 -27.39 26.55 -19.41
C GLY A 44 -27.44 26.72 -17.89
N TRP A 45 -27.03 25.66 -17.18
CA TRP A 45 -27.07 25.55 -15.71
C TRP A 45 -26.36 26.68 -14.96
N GLY A 46 -25.28 27.23 -15.51
CA GLY A 46 -24.54 28.33 -14.88
C GLY A 46 -25.38 29.60 -14.73
N ARG A 47 -26.23 29.89 -15.71
CA ARG A 47 -27.14 31.05 -15.70
C ARG A 47 -28.29 30.83 -14.74
N VAL A 48 -28.90 29.65 -14.74
CA VAL A 48 -29.98 29.29 -13.80
C VAL A 48 -29.51 29.38 -12.35
N VAL A 49 -28.33 28.83 -12.04
CA VAL A 49 -27.72 28.94 -10.71
C VAL A 49 -27.45 30.39 -10.33
N LYS A 50 -27.03 31.25 -11.27
CA LYS A 50 -26.79 32.66 -11.00
C LYS A 50 -28.10 33.40 -10.68
N ILE A 51 -29.16 33.18 -11.46
CA ILE A 51 -30.48 33.76 -11.22
C ILE A 51 -30.97 33.38 -9.81
N LEU A 52 -30.87 32.09 -9.43
CA LEU A 52 -31.26 31.68 -8.08
C LEU A 52 -30.34 32.24 -6.99
N CYS A 53 -29.03 32.36 -7.23
CA CYS A 53 -28.14 33.04 -6.28
C CYS A 53 -28.57 34.50 -6.06
N ASP A 54 -28.95 35.22 -7.12
CA ASP A 54 -29.39 36.61 -7.06
C ASP A 54 -30.75 36.73 -6.36
N TYR A 55 -31.71 35.85 -6.69
CA TYR A 55 -33.03 35.75 -6.01
C TYR A 55 -32.89 35.49 -4.51
N PHE A 56 -31.99 34.58 -4.13
CA PHE A 56 -31.67 34.34 -2.73
C PHE A 56 -30.66 35.36 -2.17
N GLU A 57 -30.26 36.41 -2.88
CA GLU A 57 -29.28 37.40 -2.39
C GLU A 57 -28.03 36.74 -1.76
N LEU A 58 -27.54 35.64 -2.36
CA LEU A 58 -26.44 34.88 -1.80
C LEU A 58 -25.12 35.65 -1.91
N PRO A 59 -24.27 35.58 -0.87
CA PRO A 59 -22.89 36.02 -1.02
C PRO A 59 -22.18 35.25 -2.13
N ASP A 60 -21.20 35.87 -2.77
CA ASP A 60 -20.43 35.23 -3.84
C ASP A 60 -19.72 33.95 -3.37
N LEU A 61 -20.29 32.80 -3.74
CA LEU A 61 -19.82 31.46 -3.37
C LEU A 61 -18.46 31.11 -4.01
N ALA A 62 -18.04 31.86 -5.04
CA ALA A 62 -16.70 31.76 -5.64
C ALA A 62 -15.66 32.60 -4.89
N THR A 63 -15.98 33.12 -3.70
CA THR A 63 -15.03 33.87 -2.87
C THR A 63 -14.96 33.33 -1.45
N ARG A 64 -13.77 33.45 -0.84
CA ARG A 64 -13.57 33.10 0.57
C ARG A 64 -14.42 33.96 1.51
N SER A 65 -14.62 35.24 1.20
CA SER A 65 -15.46 36.14 1.99
C SER A 65 -16.93 35.76 1.90
N GLY A 66 -17.42 35.37 0.72
CA GLY A 66 -18.78 34.88 0.53
C GLY A 66 -19.05 33.57 1.27
N LEU A 67 -18.17 32.56 1.13
CA LEU A 67 -18.29 31.30 1.89
C LEU A 67 -18.27 31.54 3.41
N LYS A 68 -17.49 32.50 3.90
CA LYS A 68 -17.48 32.87 5.32
C LYS A 68 -18.83 33.47 5.77
N LYS A 69 -19.43 34.33 4.95
CA LYS A 69 -20.78 34.88 5.21
C LYS A 69 -21.84 33.78 5.23
N VAL A 70 -21.76 32.82 4.31
CA VAL A 70 -22.64 31.64 4.30
C VAL A 70 -22.46 30.82 5.57
N HIS A 71 -21.23 30.60 6.02
CA HIS A 71 -20.97 29.86 7.25
C HIS A 71 -21.60 30.52 8.49
N THR A 72 -21.53 31.85 8.59
CA THR A 72 -22.15 32.62 9.69
C THR A 72 -23.67 32.52 9.68
N ASN A 73 -24.28 32.51 8.49
CA ASN A 73 -25.74 32.57 8.33
C ASN A 73 -26.36 31.27 7.82
N PHE A 74 -25.66 30.15 7.99
CA PHE A 74 -25.96 28.89 7.29
C PHE A 74 -27.41 28.43 7.46
N ASN A 75 -27.92 28.40 8.70
CA ASN A 75 -29.27 27.88 8.98
C ASN A 75 -30.35 28.70 8.28
N MET A 76 -30.22 30.03 8.25
CA MET A 76 -31.17 30.93 7.61
C MET A 76 -31.12 30.78 6.08
N ILE A 77 -29.91 30.79 5.51
CA ILE A 77 -29.70 30.61 4.07
C ILE A 77 -30.22 29.25 3.61
N TYR A 78 -29.86 28.19 4.32
CA TYR A 78 -30.31 26.84 4.04
C TYR A 78 -31.83 26.76 4.09
N ALA A 79 -32.49 27.22 5.16
CA ALA A 79 -33.94 27.13 5.31
C ALA A 79 -34.71 27.85 4.18
N ARG A 80 -34.21 28.99 3.70
CA ARG A 80 -34.84 29.70 2.57
C ARG A 80 -34.70 28.92 1.26
N ILE A 81 -33.50 28.42 0.96
CA ILE A 81 -33.27 27.60 -0.24
C ILE A 81 -34.09 26.30 -0.17
N ASP A 82 -34.14 25.68 1.00
CA ASP A 82 -34.83 24.42 1.26
C ASP A 82 -36.35 24.56 1.10
N ASN A 83 -36.95 25.60 1.67
CA ASN A 83 -38.37 25.89 1.47
C ASN A 83 -38.70 26.11 -0.02
N PHE A 84 -37.82 26.80 -0.75
CA PHE A 84 -38.01 26.98 -2.19
C PHE A 84 -37.86 25.66 -2.97
N TYR A 85 -36.97 24.75 -2.54
CA TYR A 85 -36.85 23.40 -3.10
C TYR A 85 -38.16 22.60 -2.91
N GLU A 86 -38.69 22.56 -1.68
CA GLU A 86 -39.90 21.82 -1.33
C GLU A 86 -41.15 22.34 -2.06
N LYS A 87 -41.23 23.65 -2.32
CA LYS A 87 -42.32 24.25 -3.12
C LYS A 87 -42.25 23.90 -4.60
N ASN A 88 -41.08 23.51 -5.10
CA ASN A 88 -40.81 23.32 -6.53
C ASN A 88 -40.36 21.89 -6.87
N LEU A 89 -40.92 20.88 -6.19
CA LEU A 89 -40.54 19.46 -6.39
C LEU A 89 -40.78 18.95 -7.83
N HIS A 90 -41.68 19.60 -8.58
CA HIS A 90 -42.00 19.27 -9.96
C HIS A 90 -41.16 20.05 -11.00
N ASN A 91 -40.35 21.03 -10.59
CA ASN A 91 -39.50 21.79 -11.50
C ASN A 91 -38.04 21.30 -11.40
N ASP A 92 -37.65 20.45 -12.34
CA ASP A 92 -36.33 19.83 -12.36
C ASP A 92 -35.19 20.84 -12.60
N LYS A 93 -35.43 21.93 -13.34
CA LYS A 93 -34.47 23.04 -13.49
C LYS A 93 -34.20 23.75 -12.17
N ILE A 94 -35.23 24.05 -11.40
CA ILE A 94 -35.07 24.67 -10.07
C ILE A 94 -34.33 23.72 -9.13
N ARG A 95 -34.77 22.45 -9.06
CA ARG A 95 -34.13 21.44 -8.20
C ARG A 95 -32.67 21.23 -8.55
N GLY A 96 -32.36 21.07 -9.84
CA GLY A 96 -30.99 20.96 -10.33
C GLY A 96 -30.15 22.18 -9.97
N ALA A 97 -30.66 23.40 -10.17
CA ALA A 97 -29.92 24.61 -9.87
C ALA A 97 -29.65 24.81 -8.37
N ILE A 98 -30.60 24.43 -7.50
CA ILE A 98 -30.39 24.40 -6.05
C ILE A 98 -29.27 23.43 -5.68
N ILE A 99 -29.24 22.23 -6.28
CA ILE A 99 -28.12 21.30 -6.10
C ILE A 99 -26.79 21.93 -6.57
N GLY A 100 -26.81 22.72 -7.65
CA GLY A 100 -25.66 23.49 -8.09
C GLY A 100 -25.15 24.51 -7.06
N ILE A 101 -26.07 25.21 -6.38
CA ILE A 101 -25.74 26.12 -5.29
C ILE A 101 -25.09 25.35 -4.13
N TYR A 102 -25.68 24.23 -3.72
CA TYR A 102 -25.13 23.41 -2.66
C TYR A 102 -23.76 22.82 -3.02
N ALA A 103 -23.56 22.35 -4.25
CA ALA A 103 -22.27 21.85 -4.74
C ALA A 103 -21.16 22.92 -4.63
N LYS A 104 -21.47 24.19 -4.96
CA LYS A 104 -20.53 25.32 -4.75
C LYS A 104 -20.17 25.50 -3.28
N MET A 105 -21.12 25.32 -2.36
CA MET A 105 -20.85 25.34 -0.92
C MET A 105 -20.01 24.14 -0.46
N CYS A 106 -20.14 22.98 -1.12
CA CYS A 106 -19.47 21.73 -0.73
C CYS A 106 -17.94 21.71 -0.95
N VAL A 107 -17.40 22.70 -1.67
CA VAL A 107 -15.95 22.96 -1.75
C VAL A 107 -15.38 23.28 -0.35
N ASP A 108 -16.18 23.90 0.53
CA ASP A 108 -15.85 24.07 1.95
C ASP A 108 -16.29 22.84 2.76
N ALA A 109 -15.34 22.21 3.45
CA ALA A 109 -15.60 20.97 4.18
C ALA A 109 -16.61 21.10 5.33
N LEU A 110 -16.65 22.24 6.02
CA LEU A 110 -17.59 22.44 7.13
C LEU A 110 -19.01 22.70 6.62
N LEU A 111 -19.16 23.49 5.55
CA LEU A 111 -20.46 23.70 4.90
C LEU A 111 -20.98 22.42 4.29
N ARG A 112 -20.13 21.64 3.61
CA ARG A 112 -20.50 20.33 3.07
C ARG A 112 -21.03 19.40 4.15
N ASN A 113 -20.33 19.27 5.27
CA ASN A 113 -20.77 18.39 6.35
C ASN A 113 -22.13 18.82 6.91
N LYS A 114 -22.36 20.14 7.07
CA LYS A 114 -23.68 20.66 7.49
C LYS A 114 -24.78 20.35 6.48
N LEU A 115 -24.51 20.49 5.17
CA LEU A 115 -25.45 20.15 4.11
C LEU A 115 -25.73 18.64 4.08
N PHE A 116 -24.70 17.83 4.32
CA PHE A 116 -24.84 16.38 4.43
C PHE A 116 -25.75 15.99 5.58
N ASP A 117 -25.55 16.55 6.77
CA ASP A 117 -26.41 16.32 7.94
C ASP A 117 -27.86 16.82 7.73
N LYS A 118 -28.11 17.64 6.70
CA LYS A 118 -29.42 18.13 6.28
C LYS A 118 -30.07 17.30 5.16
N GLY A 119 -29.52 16.14 4.80
CA GLY A 119 -30.14 15.25 3.82
C GLY A 119 -29.95 15.68 2.37
N ILE A 120 -28.83 16.35 2.04
CA ILE A 120 -28.55 16.72 0.64
C ILE A 120 -28.51 15.51 -0.31
N MET A 121 -28.11 14.34 0.19
CA MET A 121 -28.03 13.11 -0.62
C MET A 121 -29.39 12.70 -1.18
N ASP A 122 -30.44 12.77 -0.36
CA ASP A 122 -31.81 12.42 -0.73
C ASP A 122 -32.37 13.34 -1.82
N LYS A 123 -31.79 14.54 -1.96
CA LYS A 123 -32.17 15.52 -3.00
C LYS A 123 -31.39 15.34 -4.29
N ILE A 124 -30.14 14.85 -4.22
CA ILE A 124 -29.28 14.65 -5.40
C ILE A 124 -29.61 13.34 -6.10
N MET A 125 -29.80 12.25 -5.36
CA MET A 125 -29.97 10.91 -5.93
C MET A 125 -31.14 10.81 -6.93
N PRO A 126 -32.34 11.39 -6.68
CA PRO A 126 -33.43 11.34 -7.64
C PRO A 126 -33.13 12.04 -8.98
N LEU A 127 -32.31 13.10 -8.95
CA LEU A 127 -31.96 13.89 -10.14
C LEU A 127 -31.06 13.11 -11.12
N LEU A 128 -30.36 12.06 -10.66
CA LEU A 128 -29.57 11.21 -11.53
C LEU A 128 -30.42 10.48 -12.59
N ASN A 129 -31.69 10.24 -12.29
CA ASN A 129 -32.61 9.54 -13.19
C ASN A 129 -33.29 10.48 -14.20
N ILE A 130 -33.04 11.79 -14.15
CA ILE A 130 -33.71 12.79 -15.00
C ILE A 130 -32.71 13.32 -16.03
N ASP A 131 -32.99 13.09 -17.32
CA ASP A 131 -32.07 13.38 -18.44
C ASP A 131 -31.46 14.78 -18.38
N GLU A 132 -32.30 15.80 -18.20
CA GLU A 132 -31.88 17.21 -18.20
C GLU A 132 -30.91 17.56 -17.06
N THR A 133 -31.05 16.88 -15.91
CA THR A 133 -30.32 17.22 -14.68
C THR A 133 -29.17 16.26 -14.37
N ARG A 134 -29.16 15.05 -14.97
CA ARG A 134 -28.24 13.95 -14.66
C ARG A 134 -26.77 14.35 -14.65
N HIS A 135 -26.29 14.96 -15.74
CA HIS A 135 -24.89 15.40 -15.82
C HIS A 135 -24.53 16.41 -14.75
N PHE A 136 -25.48 17.28 -14.41
CA PHE A 136 -25.25 18.32 -13.42
C PHE A 136 -25.24 17.73 -12.00
N ALA A 137 -26.15 16.80 -11.70
CA ALA A 137 -26.16 16.03 -10.46
C ALA A 137 -24.89 15.18 -10.29
N LEU A 138 -24.42 14.50 -11.36
CA LEU A 138 -23.15 13.78 -11.34
C LEU A 138 -21.95 14.71 -11.09
N ARG A 139 -21.91 15.90 -11.72
CA ARG A 139 -20.87 16.89 -11.43
C ARG A 139 -20.89 17.34 -9.98
N ALA A 140 -22.08 17.60 -9.43
CA ALA A 140 -22.26 17.96 -8.02
C ALA A 140 -21.74 16.85 -7.09
N LEU A 141 -22.11 15.59 -7.34
CA LEU A 141 -21.58 14.44 -6.59
C LEU A 141 -20.06 14.37 -6.70
N ASN A 142 -19.50 14.51 -7.91
CA ASN A 142 -18.05 14.46 -8.09
C ASN A 142 -17.33 15.58 -7.31
N THR A 143 -17.90 16.78 -7.22
CA THR A 143 -17.37 17.85 -6.35
C THR A 143 -17.45 17.45 -4.86
N ILE A 144 -18.57 16.86 -4.45
CA ILE A 144 -18.79 16.41 -3.06
C ILE A 144 -17.81 15.30 -2.68
N THR A 145 -17.54 14.33 -3.55
CA THR A 145 -16.61 13.21 -3.27
C THR A 145 -15.17 13.67 -3.23
N ASN A 146 -14.75 14.52 -4.16
CA ASN A 146 -13.40 15.05 -4.25
C ASN A 146 -12.95 15.75 -2.97
N HIS A 147 -13.87 16.49 -2.34
CA HIS A 147 -13.62 17.20 -1.10
C HIS A 147 -14.15 16.48 0.14
N GLY A 148 -14.96 15.44 -0.03
CA GLY A 148 -15.70 14.69 0.99
C GLY A 148 -14.82 14.03 2.04
N GLY A 149 -15.28 14.03 3.29
CA GLY A 149 -14.69 13.18 4.33
C GLY A 149 -15.19 11.73 4.20
N VAL A 150 -14.49 10.79 4.86
CA VAL A 150 -14.76 9.35 4.79
C VAL A 150 -16.24 9.02 4.97
N LYS A 151 -16.90 9.54 6.02
CA LYS A 151 -18.34 9.34 6.28
C LYS A 151 -19.22 9.64 5.06
N ILE A 152 -19.00 10.77 4.39
CA ILE A 152 -19.80 11.18 3.22
C ILE A 152 -19.54 10.23 2.05
N ARG A 153 -18.28 9.85 1.85
CA ARG A 153 -17.88 8.95 0.77
C ARG A 153 -18.49 7.55 0.93
N VAL A 154 -18.50 7.01 2.15
CA VAL A 154 -19.13 5.72 2.47
C VAL A 154 -20.64 5.76 2.20
N GLU A 155 -21.33 6.82 2.60
CA GLU A 155 -22.77 6.96 2.35
C GLU A 155 -23.09 7.10 0.85
N ILE A 156 -22.23 7.75 0.07
CA ILE A 156 -22.34 7.76 -1.39
C ILE A 156 -22.06 6.36 -1.96
N ALA A 157 -21.10 5.61 -1.41
CA ALA A 157 -20.77 4.26 -1.88
C ALA A 157 -21.94 3.28 -1.74
N LYS A 158 -22.79 3.43 -0.71
CA LYS A 158 -24.04 2.66 -0.55
C LYS A 158 -25.02 2.85 -1.71
N ASN A 159 -24.91 3.96 -2.44
CA ASN A 159 -25.69 4.24 -3.65
C ASN A 159 -24.97 3.78 -4.93
N GLY A 160 -23.88 3.02 -4.82
CA GLY A 160 -23.06 2.58 -5.95
C GLY A 160 -23.82 1.77 -6.99
N ALA A 161 -24.84 0.98 -6.58
CA ALA A 161 -25.69 0.23 -7.50
C ALA A 161 -26.50 1.14 -8.45
N LEU A 162 -26.96 2.30 -7.97
CA LEU A 162 -27.65 3.29 -8.81
C LEU A 162 -26.68 3.89 -9.85
N ILE A 163 -25.45 4.20 -9.43
CA ILE A 163 -24.42 4.77 -10.31
C ILE A 163 -23.96 3.73 -11.34
N ALA A 164 -23.76 2.48 -10.94
CA ALA A 164 -23.45 1.37 -11.85
C ALA A 164 -24.59 1.14 -12.86
N LYS A 165 -25.86 1.27 -12.43
CA LYS A 165 -27.00 1.21 -13.35
C LYS A 165 -26.93 2.30 -14.43
N LEU A 166 -26.57 3.54 -14.09
CA LEU A 166 -26.43 4.61 -15.08
C LEU A 166 -25.38 4.29 -16.16
N LEU A 167 -24.24 3.70 -15.78
CA LEU A 167 -23.19 3.26 -16.70
C LEU A 167 -23.68 2.18 -17.70
N ARG A 168 -24.61 1.33 -17.26
CA ARG A 168 -25.22 0.29 -18.11
C ARG A 168 -26.29 0.86 -19.01
N ASP A 169 -27.14 1.71 -18.48
CA ASP A 169 -28.31 2.27 -19.17
C ASP A 169 -27.91 3.33 -20.21
N LEU A 170 -26.78 4.02 -20.00
CA LEU A 170 -26.30 5.11 -20.85
C LEU A 170 -24.87 4.84 -21.36
N PRO A 171 -24.67 3.77 -22.15
CA PRO A 171 -23.35 3.29 -22.51
C PRO A 171 -22.56 4.23 -23.43
N ASP A 172 -23.26 5.08 -24.18
CA ASP A 172 -22.69 6.02 -25.16
C ASP A 172 -22.44 7.42 -24.58
N ASP A 173 -22.82 7.66 -23.32
CA ASP A 173 -22.64 8.94 -22.65
C ASP A 173 -21.28 8.98 -21.91
N GLU A 174 -20.24 9.42 -22.62
CA GLU A 174 -18.87 9.48 -22.08
C GLU A 174 -18.77 10.28 -20.77
N LYS A 175 -19.63 11.28 -20.59
CA LYS A 175 -19.61 12.13 -19.40
C LYS A 175 -20.26 11.46 -18.20
N VAL A 176 -21.29 10.65 -18.44
CA VAL A 176 -21.80 9.73 -17.41
C VAL A 176 -20.71 8.73 -17.06
N ALA A 177 -20.01 8.16 -18.04
CA ALA A 177 -18.91 7.21 -17.80
C ALA A 177 -17.82 7.80 -16.89
N ASP A 178 -17.26 8.94 -17.28
CA ASP A 178 -16.16 9.62 -16.58
C ASP A 178 -16.55 10.00 -15.13
N LEU A 179 -17.66 10.73 -14.97
CA LEU A 179 -18.08 11.20 -13.64
C LEU A 179 -18.47 10.04 -12.72
N SER A 180 -19.15 9.03 -13.24
CA SER A 180 -19.63 7.89 -12.43
C SER A 180 -18.46 7.04 -11.94
N ILE A 181 -17.50 6.72 -12.81
CA ILE A 181 -16.32 5.95 -12.42
C ILE A 181 -15.45 6.74 -11.43
N SER A 182 -15.28 8.06 -11.62
CA SER A 182 -14.56 8.90 -10.65
C SER A 182 -15.26 8.95 -9.28
N ILE A 183 -16.59 9.06 -9.25
CA ILE A 183 -17.37 9.00 -8.00
C ILE A 183 -17.18 7.63 -7.32
N LEU A 184 -17.34 6.53 -8.05
CA LEU A 184 -17.19 5.18 -7.52
C LEU A 184 -15.77 4.95 -6.99
N ALA A 185 -14.73 5.33 -7.73
CA ALA A 185 -13.34 5.18 -7.33
C ALA A 185 -13.05 5.84 -5.98
N HIS A 186 -13.48 7.09 -5.80
CA HIS A 186 -13.28 7.82 -4.54
C HIS A 186 -14.12 7.26 -3.37
N CYS A 187 -15.35 6.85 -3.65
CA CYS A 187 -16.30 6.47 -2.60
C CYS A 187 -16.17 5.04 -2.12
N VAL A 188 -16.07 4.10 -3.05
CA VAL A 188 -15.94 2.67 -2.73
C VAL A 188 -14.61 2.45 -2.02
N SER A 189 -13.52 3.05 -2.49
CA SER A 189 -12.21 2.95 -1.83
C SER A 189 -12.23 3.42 -0.37
N ALA A 190 -13.02 4.44 -0.05
CA ALA A 190 -13.18 4.91 1.33
C ALA A 190 -13.98 3.93 2.21
N ALA A 191 -14.89 3.13 1.63
CA ALA A 191 -15.65 2.13 2.38
C ALA A 191 -14.82 0.86 2.65
N PHE A 192 -13.95 0.47 1.72
CA PHE A 192 -13.11 -0.72 1.82
C PHE A 192 -11.69 -0.41 2.31
N GLU A 193 -11.42 0.78 2.85
CA GLU A 193 -10.12 1.09 3.46
C GLU A 193 -9.91 0.30 4.76
N GLY A 194 -8.64 0.13 5.19
CA GLY A 194 -8.29 -0.56 6.42
C GLY A 194 -7.04 -1.44 6.28
N PHE A 195 -6.41 -1.79 7.40
CA PHE A 195 -5.24 -2.69 7.41
C PHE A 195 -5.64 -4.12 7.80
N GLU A 196 -5.66 -4.45 9.10
CA GLU A 196 -6.06 -5.80 9.56
C GLU A 196 -7.56 -6.07 9.37
N GLN A 197 -8.39 -5.03 9.49
CA GLN A 197 -9.84 -5.10 9.35
C GLN A 197 -10.32 -3.91 8.52
N PRO A 198 -11.47 -4.04 7.82
CA PRO A 198 -12.10 -2.90 7.16
C PRO A 198 -12.42 -1.80 8.18
N ALA A 199 -12.24 -0.54 7.81
CA ALA A 199 -12.58 0.61 8.64
C ALA A 199 -14.11 0.74 8.84
N HIS A 200 -14.89 0.24 7.88
CA HIS A 200 -16.36 0.36 7.81
C HIS A 200 -17.04 -1.00 7.56
N PRO A 201 -16.84 -2.02 8.41
CA PRO A 201 -17.25 -3.39 8.10
C PRO A 201 -18.77 -3.57 8.01
N THR A 202 -19.54 -2.77 8.75
CA THR A 202 -21.01 -2.82 8.73
C THR A 202 -21.61 -2.29 7.44
N ASP A 203 -20.91 -1.38 6.76
CA ASP A 203 -21.40 -0.70 5.56
C ASP A 203 -21.12 -1.51 4.29
N LEU A 204 -20.14 -2.43 4.32
CA LEU A 204 -19.75 -3.23 3.14
C LEU A 204 -20.88 -4.08 2.59
N LYS A 205 -21.79 -4.57 3.45
CA LYS A 205 -22.94 -5.38 3.05
C LYS A 205 -23.95 -4.62 2.16
N ASP A 206 -23.94 -3.29 2.26
CA ASP A 206 -24.85 -2.40 1.53
C ASP A 206 -24.23 -1.95 0.18
N ILE A 207 -23.04 -2.46 -0.17
CA ILE A 207 -22.30 -2.09 -1.37
C ILE A 207 -22.11 -3.34 -2.24
N ASP A 208 -22.77 -3.38 -3.40
CA ASP A 208 -22.57 -4.45 -4.39
C ASP A 208 -21.28 -4.22 -5.18
N LEU A 209 -20.15 -4.61 -4.58
CA LEU A 209 -18.84 -4.46 -5.20
C LEU A 209 -18.69 -5.31 -6.47
N VAL A 210 -19.41 -6.44 -6.59
CA VAL A 210 -19.34 -7.31 -7.77
C VAL A 210 -19.93 -6.58 -8.98
N ASP A 211 -21.13 -6.01 -8.84
CA ASP A 211 -21.78 -5.25 -9.92
C ASP A 211 -20.99 -3.99 -10.31
N ILE A 212 -20.44 -3.29 -9.31
CA ILE A 212 -19.59 -2.12 -9.51
C ILE A 212 -18.34 -2.49 -10.31
N ILE A 213 -17.58 -3.51 -9.89
CA ILE A 213 -16.37 -3.95 -10.58
C ILE A 213 -16.69 -4.39 -12.02
N LYS A 214 -17.72 -5.22 -12.19
CA LYS A 214 -18.12 -5.72 -13.51
C LYS A 214 -18.49 -4.57 -14.45
N THR A 215 -19.30 -3.63 -13.98
CA THR A 215 -19.76 -2.51 -14.79
C THR A 215 -18.62 -1.56 -15.15
N THR A 216 -17.74 -1.27 -14.21
CA THR A 216 -16.56 -0.43 -14.46
C THR A 216 -15.64 -1.06 -15.50
N LEU A 217 -15.36 -2.36 -15.41
CA LEU A 217 -14.50 -3.06 -16.38
C LEU A 217 -15.14 -3.14 -17.77
N GLU A 218 -16.45 -3.39 -17.89
CA GLU A 218 -17.12 -3.36 -19.20
C GLU A 218 -17.19 -1.95 -19.79
N THR A 219 -17.28 -0.91 -18.95
CA THR A 219 -17.23 0.49 -19.41
C THR A 219 -15.82 0.86 -19.89
N ALA A 220 -14.78 0.44 -19.18
CA ALA A 220 -13.38 0.72 -19.53
C ALA A 220 -12.94 0.04 -20.85
N LYS A 221 -13.58 -1.08 -21.23
CA LYS A 221 -13.30 -1.79 -22.49
C LYS A 221 -13.88 -1.08 -23.72
N ARG A 222 -14.84 -0.18 -23.55
CA ARG A 222 -15.47 0.56 -24.67
C ARG A 222 -14.50 1.61 -25.21
N PRO A 223 -14.57 1.94 -26.52
CA PRO A 223 -13.85 3.09 -27.05
C PRO A 223 -14.44 4.39 -26.49
N HIS A 224 -13.58 5.31 -26.05
CA HIS A 224 -13.96 6.65 -25.60
C HIS A 224 -13.06 7.68 -26.29
N SER A 225 -13.57 8.89 -26.49
CA SER A 225 -12.85 9.98 -27.13
C SER A 225 -11.78 10.58 -26.20
N HIS A 226 -12.04 10.64 -24.90
CA HIS A 226 -11.14 11.20 -23.88
C HIS A 226 -11.00 10.29 -22.65
N PRO A 227 -10.42 9.08 -22.80
CA PRO A 227 -10.49 8.02 -21.79
C PRO A 227 -9.62 8.24 -20.55
N ARG A 228 -8.64 9.15 -20.58
CA ARG A 228 -7.57 9.26 -19.58
C ARG A 228 -8.08 9.24 -18.14
N GLN A 229 -8.93 10.21 -17.78
CA GLN A 229 -9.41 10.36 -16.40
C GLN A 229 -10.24 9.14 -15.97
N MET A 230 -11.12 8.64 -16.84
CA MET A 230 -11.94 7.47 -16.57
C MET A 230 -11.08 6.21 -16.34
N LEU A 231 -10.04 6.00 -17.16
CA LEU A 231 -9.14 4.84 -17.01
C LEU A 231 -8.25 4.95 -15.77
N ASP A 232 -7.78 6.15 -15.43
CA ASP A 232 -7.06 6.41 -14.17
C ASP A 232 -7.91 5.99 -12.96
N HIS A 233 -9.15 6.46 -12.89
CA HIS A 233 -10.06 6.13 -11.79
C HIS A 233 -10.51 4.66 -11.84
N THR A 234 -10.52 4.02 -13.01
CA THR A 234 -10.74 2.58 -13.14
C THR A 234 -9.61 1.82 -12.44
N VAL A 235 -8.34 2.15 -12.73
CA VAL A 235 -7.19 1.52 -12.06
C VAL A 235 -7.27 1.78 -10.55
N GLU A 236 -7.54 3.01 -10.13
CA GLU A 236 -7.67 3.38 -8.70
C GLU A 236 -8.75 2.55 -7.99
N LEU A 237 -9.95 2.47 -8.56
CA LEU A 237 -11.06 1.67 -8.00
C LEU A 237 -10.64 0.21 -7.84
N LEU A 238 -10.01 -0.39 -8.85
CA LEU A 238 -9.65 -1.80 -8.79
C LEU A 238 -8.49 -2.01 -7.78
N VAL A 239 -7.44 -1.19 -7.83
CA VAL A 239 -6.26 -1.35 -6.97
C VAL A 239 -6.56 -1.17 -5.48
N ASN A 240 -7.39 -0.18 -5.12
CA ASN A 240 -7.60 0.21 -3.73
C ASN A 240 -8.55 -0.72 -2.98
N ASN A 241 -9.41 -1.46 -3.69
CA ASN A 241 -10.44 -2.31 -3.09
C ASN A 241 -10.02 -3.80 -3.02
N SER A 242 -8.78 -4.14 -3.39
CA SER A 242 -8.37 -5.55 -3.54
C SER A 242 -8.25 -6.32 -2.22
N LEU A 243 -7.87 -5.66 -1.12
CA LEU A 243 -7.69 -6.30 0.19
C LEU A 243 -9.03 -6.76 0.78
N HIS A 244 -9.88 -5.79 1.14
CA HIS A 244 -11.15 -6.06 1.82
C HIS A 244 -12.28 -6.42 0.84
N GLY A 245 -12.11 -6.17 -0.46
CA GLY A 245 -13.03 -6.56 -1.52
C GLY A 245 -12.69 -7.89 -2.20
N SER A 246 -11.77 -8.68 -1.66
CA SER A 246 -11.21 -9.88 -2.32
C SER A 246 -12.24 -10.93 -2.76
N SER A 247 -13.35 -11.05 -2.03
CA SER A 247 -14.46 -11.93 -2.40
C SER A 247 -15.11 -11.55 -3.73
N ALA A 248 -15.21 -10.25 -4.04
CA ALA A 248 -15.80 -9.77 -5.29
C ALA A 248 -14.92 -10.11 -6.51
N TYR A 249 -13.59 -10.01 -6.38
CA TYR A 249 -12.63 -10.43 -7.40
C TYR A 249 -12.71 -11.92 -7.72
N LYS A 250 -12.95 -12.75 -6.69
CA LYS A 250 -13.10 -14.20 -6.85
C LYS A 250 -14.43 -14.57 -7.51
N GLN A 251 -15.48 -13.80 -7.28
CA GLN A 251 -16.77 -13.96 -7.95
C GLN A 251 -16.74 -13.46 -9.40
N TYR A 252 -15.99 -12.39 -9.68
CA TYR A 252 -15.79 -11.85 -11.02
C TYR A 252 -14.30 -11.88 -11.41
N THR A 253 -13.81 -13.07 -11.77
CA THR A 253 -12.38 -13.30 -12.07
C THR A 253 -11.77 -12.46 -13.19
N PRO A 254 -12.50 -11.89 -14.17
CA PRO A 254 -11.91 -10.91 -15.09
C PRO A 254 -11.26 -9.73 -14.38
N ALA A 255 -11.69 -9.37 -13.17
CA ALA A 255 -11.03 -8.34 -12.37
C ALA A 255 -9.60 -8.74 -11.96
N ILE A 256 -9.34 -10.02 -11.71
CA ILE A 256 -7.98 -10.52 -11.49
C ILE A 256 -7.17 -10.43 -12.79
N GLY A 257 -7.77 -10.79 -13.92
CA GLY A 257 -7.17 -10.62 -15.25
C GLY A 257 -6.80 -9.16 -15.56
N PHE A 258 -7.63 -8.19 -15.14
CA PHE A 258 -7.33 -6.77 -15.26
C PHE A 258 -6.07 -6.37 -14.47
N LEU A 259 -5.95 -6.80 -13.21
CA LEU A 259 -4.74 -6.55 -12.41
C LEU A 259 -3.49 -7.17 -13.04
N VAL A 260 -3.60 -8.40 -13.56
CA VAL A 260 -2.47 -9.08 -14.24
C VAL A 260 -2.07 -8.36 -15.52
N ALA A 261 -3.04 -7.88 -16.30
CA ALA A 261 -2.75 -7.07 -17.50
C ALA A 261 -2.10 -5.73 -17.13
N GLY A 262 -2.50 -5.10 -16.02
CA GLY A 262 -1.93 -3.83 -15.57
C GLY A 262 -0.45 -3.91 -15.16
N MET A 263 0.03 -5.10 -14.77
CA MET A 263 1.47 -5.36 -14.57
C MET A 263 2.30 -5.15 -15.86
N ARG A 264 1.65 -5.03 -17.03
CA ARG A 264 2.26 -4.81 -18.35
C ARG A 264 2.09 -3.40 -18.91
N SER A 265 1.47 -2.47 -18.17
CA SER A 265 1.39 -1.05 -18.54
C SER A 265 2.80 -0.48 -18.80
N LYS A 266 2.96 0.53 -19.66
CA LYS A 266 4.23 1.25 -19.82
C LYS A 266 4.56 2.13 -18.61
N ASP A 267 3.58 2.47 -17.78
CA ASP A 267 3.75 3.23 -16.55
C ASP A 267 4.11 2.33 -15.35
N TRP A 268 5.31 2.53 -14.80
CA TRP A 268 5.83 1.77 -13.65
C TRP A 268 4.98 1.90 -12.40
N THR A 269 4.35 3.06 -12.18
CA THR A 269 3.44 3.26 -11.05
C THR A 269 2.22 2.36 -11.17
N THR A 270 1.64 2.28 -12.37
CA THR A 270 0.53 1.35 -12.68
C THR A 270 0.97 -0.10 -12.53
N ARG A 271 2.15 -0.49 -13.03
CA ARG A 271 2.68 -1.86 -12.85
C ARG A 271 2.75 -2.26 -11.38
N ALA A 272 3.39 -1.42 -10.56
CA ALA A 272 3.59 -1.68 -9.14
C ALA A 272 2.27 -1.66 -8.36
N ALA A 273 1.35 -0.75 -8.70
CA ALA A 273 0.02 -0.68 -8.10
C ALA A 273 -0.80 -1.95 -8.35
N CYS A 274 -0.79 -2.46 -9.59
CA CYS A 274 -1.47 -3.69 -9.96
C CYS A 274 -0.85 -4.95 -9.32
N LEU A 275 0.47 -5.05 -9.27
CA LEU A 275 1.15 -6.13 -8.54
C LEU A 275 0.83 -6.08 -7.04
N GLY A 276 0.91 -4.89 -6.43
CA GLY A 276 0.55 -4.68 -5.03
C GLY A 276 -0.91 -5.05 -4.74
N ALA A 277 -1.84 -4.71 -5.64
CA ALA A 277 -3.24 -5.08 -5.52
C ALA A 277 -3.44 -6.60 -5.57
N LEU A 278 -2.73 -7.30 -6.46
CA LEU A 278 -2.77 -8.75 -6.58
C LEU A 278 -2.23 -9.44 -5.31
N LEU A 279 -1.19 -8.89 -4.68
CA LEU A 279 -0.65 -9.38 -3.41
C LEU A 279 -1.62 -9.19 -2.25
N ARG A 280 -2.25 -8.00 -2.18
CA ARG A 280 -3.25 -7.67 -1.16
C ARG A 280 -4.52 -8.52 -1.29
N LEU A 281 -4.90 -8.90 -2.51
CA LEU A 281 -6.07 -9.75 -2.79
C LEU A 281 -6.06 -11.06 -2.01
N TYR A 282 -4.86 -11.61 -1.79
CA TYR A 282 -4.65 -12.90 -1.13
C TYR A 282 -4.14 -12.77 0.32
N HIS A 283 -4.07 -11.56 0.87
CA HIS A 283 -3.50 -11.33 2.19
C HIS A 283 -4.29 -12.01 3.31
N VAL A 284 -5.61 -11.86 3.33
CA VAL A 284 -6.48 -12.35 4.42
C VAL A 284 -6.54 -13.89 4.50
N GLU A 285 -6.45 -14.58 3.36
CA GLU A 285 -6.44 -16.05 3.32
C GLU A 285 -5.03 -16.65 3.25
N GLY A 286 -4.00 -15.80 3.20
CA GLY A 286 -2.62 -16.20 3.10
C GLY A 286 -2.15 -16.89 4.37
N GLU A 287 -1.59 -18.09 4.23
CA GLU A 287 -0.88 -18.76 5.31
C GLU A 287 0.46 -18.07 5.60
N GLU A 288 0.94 -18.14 6.84
CA GLU A 288 2.32 -17.76 7.14
C GLU A 288 3.30 -18.71 6.45
N ASP A 289 4.43 -18.16 6.02
CA ASP A 289 5.48 -18.98 5.42
C ASP A 289 6.14 -19.89 6.47
N GLN A 290 6.44 -21.14 6.09
CA GLN A 290 6.97 -22.15 7.01
C GLN A 290 8.48 -21.97 7.20
N ARG A 291 8.88 -21.49 8.39
CA ARG A 291 10.29 -21.21 8.72
C ARG A 291 10.99 -22.34 9.48
N HIS A 292 10.25 -23.32 9.99
CA HIS A 292 10.77 -24.37 10.85
C HIS A 292 10.89 -25.70 10.12
N LEU A 293 12.05 -26.36 10.27
CA LEU A 293 12.28 -27.73 9.83
C LEU A 293 12.18 -28.64 11.06
N ASP A 294 11.23 -29.58 11.07
CA ASP A 294 11.17 -30.65 12.07
C ASP A 294 12.25 -31.70 11.75
N PRO A 295 13.31 -31.83 12.58
CA PRO A 295 14.41 -32.74 12.29
C PRO A 295 13.99 -34.21 12.22
N ASN A 296 12.99 -34.62 13.02
CA ASN A 296 12.53 -36.01 13.06
C ASN A 296 11.75 -36.37 11.80
N ARG A 297 10.87 -35.47 11.35
CA ARG A 297 10.15 -35.64 10.07
C ARG A 297 11.13 -35.66 8.90
N PHE A 298 12.06 -34.72 8.87
CA PHE A 298 13.08 -34.63 7.83
C PHE A 298 13.92 -35.91 7.71
N ILE A 299 14.47 -36.41 8.82
CA ILE A 299 15.22 -37.68 8.85
C ILE A 299 14.35 -38.86 8.43
N THR A 300 13.09 -38.90 8.87
CA THR A 300 12.14 -39.97 8.52
C THR A 300 11.85 -39.99 7.02
N SER A 301 11.66 -38.83 6.39
CA SER A 301 11.50 -38.71 4.94
C SER A 301 12.71 -39.27 4.18
N LEU A 302 13.92 -38.93 4.61
CA LEU A 302 15.15 -39.39 3.96
C LEU A 302 15.36 -40.91 4.11
N ARG A 303 14.99 -41.49 5.26
CA ARG A 303 15.02 -42.94 5.48
C ARG A 303 14.09 -43.73 4.55
N ARG A 304 13.00 -43.11 4.08
CA ARG A 304 12.08 -43.73 3.10
C ARG A 304 12.67 -43.79 1.69
N GLY A 305 13.77 -43.10 1.44
CA GLY A 305 14.40 -42.96 0.12
C GLY A 305 13.92 -41.71 -0.61
N VAL A 306 14.87 -40.98 -1.20
CA VAL A 306 14.59 -39.79 -2.02
C VAL A 306 13.97 -40.23 -3.35
N PRO A 307 12.84 -39.64 -3.80
CA PRO A 307 12.25 -39.94 -5.11
C PRO A 307 13.27 -39.79 -6.24
N LYS A 308 13.23 -40.70 -7.23
CA LYS A 308 14.26 -40.80 -8.28
C LYS A 308 14.48 -39.48 -9.02
N ASN A 309 13.40 -38.81 -9.43
CA ASN A 309 13.47 -37.53 -10.15
C ASN A 309 14.17 -36.43 -9.32
N ILE A 310 13.87 -36.35 -8.01
CA ILE A 310 14.52 -35.41 -7.11
C ILE A 310 15.99 -35.81 -6.91
N ASN A 311 16.25 -37.08 -6.64
CA ASN A 311 17.60 -37.59 -6.42
C ASN A 311 18.51 -37.33 -7.64
N ASP A 312 18.04 -37.56 -8.85
CA ASP A 312 18.80 -37.31 -10.08
C ASP A 312 19.18 -35.82 -10.20
N ILE A 313 18.28 -34.90 -9.82
CA ILE A 313 18.56 -33.45 -9.78
C ILE A 313 19.62 -33.11 -8.72
N LEU A 314 19.48 -33.63 -7.50
CA LEU A 314 20.45 -33.39 -6.42
C LEU A 314 21.84 -33.93 -6.78
N MET A 315 21.90 -35.11 -7.38
CA MET A 315 23.15 -35.73 -7.81
C MET A 315 23.80 -34.94 -8.95
N THR A 316 23.01 -34.46 -9.91
CA THR A 316 23.49 -33.63 -11.02
C THR A 316 24.06 -32.30 -10.55
N TYR A 317 23.41 -31.66 -9.57
CA TYR A 317 23.90 -30.40 -8.98
C TYR A 317 25.18 -30.59 -8.15
N GLY A 318 25.29 -31.74 -7.49
CA GLY A 318 26.42 -32.12 -6.64
C GLY A 318 25.97 -32.28 -5.19
N PRO A 319 25.91 -33.51 -4.65
CA PRO A 319 25.28 -33.79 -3.35
C PRO A 319 25.92 -33.05 -2.18
N LEU A 320 27.23 -32.81 -2.21
CA LEU A 320 27.95 -32.07 -1.15
C LEU A 320 27.63 -30.57 -1.12
N ARG A 321 26.88 -30.05 -2.11
CA ARG A 321 26.45 -28.65 -2.20
C ARG A 321 24.95 -28.48 -1.91
N CYS A 322 24.20 -29.57 -1.77
CA CYS A 322 22.76 -29.55 -1.49
C CYS A 322 22.48 -29.32 0.00
N GLU A 323 21.42 -28.56 0.32
CA GLU A 323 21.05 -28.28 1.71
C GLU A 323 20.70 -29.55 2.49
N THR A 324 20.11 -30.55 1.83
CA THR A 324 19.71 -31.83 2.41
C THR A 324 20.89 -32.56 3.04
N TYR A 325 21.93 -32.81 2.23
CA TYR A 325 23.09 -33.59 2.63
C TYR A 325 23.98 -32.79 3.59
N LEU A 326 24.11 -31.48 3.39
CA LEU A 326 24.80 -30.60 4.33
C LEU A 326 24.11 -30.63 5.70
N THR A 327 22.79 -30.51 5.74
CA THR A 327 22.03 -30.58 7.00
C THR A 327 22.22 -31.93 7.69
N LEU A 328 22.06 -33.05 6.98
CA LEU A 328 22.29 -34.39 7.54
C LEU A 328 23.71 -34.57 8.10
N SER A 329 24.74 -34.19 7.32
CA SER A 329 26.13 -34.32 7.72
C SER A 329 26.42 -33.45 8.94
N CYS A 330 26.01 -32.18 8.92
CA CYS A 330 26.21 -31.25 10.01
C CYS A 330 25.48 -31.67 11.29
N THR A 331 24.24 -32.19 11.19
CA THR A 331 23.51 -32.73 12.34
C THR A 331 24.25 -33.93 12.96
N SER A 332 24.77 -34.84 12.14
CA SER A 332 25.55 -35.99 12.64
C SER A 332 26.84 -35.55 13.32
N GLU A 333 27.57 -34.61 12.71
CA GLU A 333 28.80 -34.04 13.29
C GLU A 333 28.53 -33.28 14.58
N PHE A 334 27.43 -32.55 14.65
CA PHE A 334 27.01 -31.85 15.85
C PHE A 334 26.72 -32.82 17.00
N GLN A 335 25.96 -33.88 16.75
CA GLN A 335 25.69 -34.93 17.75
C GLN A 335 26.99 -35.56 18.26
N LYS A 336 27.94 -35.88 17.37
CA LYS A 336 29.26 -36.40 17.76
C LYS A 336 30.03 -35.40 18.63
N ALA A 337 30.03 -34.13 18.26
CA ALA A 337 30.70 -33.07 19.02
C ALA A 337 30.08 -32.89 20.43
N MET A 338 28.75 -32.97 20.53
CA MET A 338 28.05 -32.93 21.83
C MET A 338 28.42 -34.12 22.72
N LEU A 339 28.41 -35.34 22.17
CA LEU A 339 28.81 -36.55 22.91
C LEU A 339 30.28 -36.50 23.36
N GLU A 340 31.16 -35.98 22.50
CA GLU A 340 32.57 -35.80 22.86
C GLU A 340 32.75 -34.73 23.94
N CYS A 341 31.95 -33.66 23.92
CA CYS A 341 31.94 -32.65 24.98
C CYS A 341 31.46 -33.22 26.33
N VAL A 342 30.47 -34.12 26.33
CA VAL A 342 30.04 -34.83 27.56
C VAL A 342 31.20 -35.60 28.19
N ARG A 343 32.06 -36.23 27.37
CA ARG A 343 33.22 -37.00 27.83
C ARG A 343 34.39 -36.12 28.25
N SER A 344 34.80 -35.21 27.37
CA SER A 344 36.02 -34.39 27.52
C SER A 344 35.81 -33.14 28.37
N ARG A 345 34.56 -32.70 28.56
CA ARG A 345 34.17 -31.41 29.15
C ARG A 345 34.80 -30.19 28.43
N ASN A 346 35.27 -30.38 27.19
CA ASN A 346 35.99 -29.35 26.45
C ASN A 346 35.02 -28.44 25.68
N LEU A 347 34.55 -27.38 26.36
CA LEU A 347 33.65 -26.37 25.77
C LEU A 347 34.30 -25.53 24.66
N TYR A 348 35.63 -25.37 24.71
CA TYR A 348 36.37 -24.65 23.68
C TYR A 348 36.34 -25.41 22.34
N ALA A 349 36.66 -26.70 22.36
CA ALA A 349 36.60 -27.53 21.16
C ALA A 349 35.17 -27.67 20.61
N LEU A 350 34.17 -27.77 21.50
CA LEU A 350 32.77 -27.74 21.10
C LEU A 350 32.42 -26.43 20.40
N GLY A 351 32.83 -25.28 20.95
CA GLY A 351 32.58 -23.97 20.36
C GLY A 351 33.16 -23.80 18.96
N LEU A 352 34.42 -24.17 18.76
CA LEU A 352 35.05 -24.13 17.44
C LEU A 352 34.28 -24.99 16.43
N LYS A 353 33.84 -26.19 16.86
CA LYS A 353 33.08 -27.07 15.99
C LYS A 353 31.68 -26.54 15.69
N GLN A 354 31.00 -25.94 16.66
CA GLN A 354 29.70 -25.32 16.47
C GLN A 354 29.76 -24.19 15.44
N VAL A 355 30.79 -23.35 15.47
CA VAL A 355 30.95 -22.27 14.47
C VAL A 355 31.20 -22.82 13.06
N ASP A 356 32.07 -23.82 12.91
CA ASP A 356 32.29 -24.52 11.62
C ASP A 356 30.99 -25.05 11.02
N LEU A 357 30.11 -25.61 11.85
CA LEU A 357 28.83 -26.17 11.41
C LEU A 357 27.79 -25.08 11.09
N LEU A 358 27.74 -24.02 11.90
CA LEU A 358 26.81 -22.89 11.71
C LEU A 358 26.99 -22.16 10.38
N LEU A 359 28.22 -22.11 9.88
CA LEU A 359 28.53 -21.45 8.62
C LEU A 359 28.21 -22.31 7.38
N LYS A 360 27.78 -23.57 7.57
CA LYS A 360 27.44 -24.52 6.49
C LYS A 360 25.94 -24.67 6.24
N THR A 361 25.10 -24.53 7.26
CA THR A 361 23.64 -24.67 7.15
C THR A 361 22.92 -24.08 8.36
N GLU A 362 21.71 -23.53 8.15
CA GLU A 362 20.90 -22.89 9.19
C GLU A 362 20.52 -23.85 10.33
N PHE A 363 20.30 -25.12 9.97
CA PHE A 363 19.78 -26.18 10.85
C PHE A 363 20.87 -27.11 11.39
N ALA A 364 22.13 -26.69 11.34
CA ALA A 364 23.24 -27.48 11.90
C ALA A 364 23.06 -27.76 13.40
N LEU A 365 22.52 -26.78 14.13
CA LEU A 365 22.24 -26.85 15.55
C LEU A 365 20.73 -26.97 15.77
N PHE A 366 20.32 -27.92 16.60
CA PHE A 366 18.93 -28.04 17.04
C PHE A 366 18.80 -27.78 18.54
N ASP A 367 17.69 -27.14 18.93
CA ASP A 367 17.39 -26.85 20.35
C ASP A 367 16.73 -28.08 21.00
N GLY A 368 17.58 -29.05 21.34
CA GLY A 368 17.20 -30.28 22.04
C GLY A 368 17.94 -30.44 23.37
N GLY A 369 17.89 -31.64 23.93
CA GLY A 369 18.61 -32.01 25.15
C GLY A 369 19.13 -33.44 25.04
N MET A 370 20.05 -33.83 25.94
CA MET A 370 20.40 -35.24 26.06
C MET A 370 19.18 -35.99 26.56
N GLN A 371 18.70 -36.98 25.81
CA GLN A 371 17.51 -37.72 26.16
C GLN A 371 17.87 -39.12 26.66
N ARG A 372 17.17 -39.58 27.69
CA ARG A 372 17.18 -40.97 28.15
C ARG A 372 15.74 -41.44 28.28
N GLU A 373 15.48 -42.68 27.88
CA GLU A 373 14.19 -43.30 28.12
C GLU A 373 14.05 -43.61 29.62
N ASP A 374 12.97 -43.13 30.22
CA ASP A 374 12.59 -43.48 31.58
C ASP A 374 12.19 -44.98 31.60
N PRO A 375 12.92 -45.83 32.34
CA PRO A 375 12.65 -47.26 32.39
C PRO A 375 11.26 -47.63 32.92
N ARG A 376 10.56 -46.73 33.62
CA ARG A 376 9.24 -46.97 34.19
C ARG A 376 8.09 -46.52 33.29
N THR A 377 8.29 -45.43 32.56
CA THR A 377 7.22 -44.82 31.76
C THR A 377 7.41 -44.98 30.25
N GLY A 378 8.61 -45.40 29.81
CA GLY A 378 8.98 -45.49 28.39
C GLY A 378 9.07 -44.13 27.69
N LYS A 379 8.99 -43.02 28.45
CA LYS A 379 9.05 -41.66 27.88
C LYS A 379 10.50 -41.20 27.78
N LEU A 380 10.82 -40.49 26.71
CA LEU A 380 12.11 -39.81 26.57
C LEU A 380 12.11 -38.55 27.44
N GLU A 381 13.01 -38.50 28.41
CA GLU A 381 13.20 -37.34 29.29
C GLU A 381 14.57 -36.69 29.05
N ILE A 382 14.63 -35.37 29.17
CA ILE A 382 15.89 -34.63 29.09
C ILE A 382 16.65 -34.84 30.40
N VAL A 383 17.86 -35.40 30.30
CA VAL A 383 18.72 -35.73 31.44
C VAL A 383 19.83 -34.71 31.64
N ASP A 384 20.14 -34.47 32.91
CA ASP A 384 21.31 -33.70 33.30
C ASP A 384 22.56 -34.58 33.25
N VAL A 385 23.50 -34.22 32.39
CA VAL A 385 24.76 -34.95 32.17
C VAL A 385 25.95 -34.24 32.85
N GLY A 386 25.69 -33.30 33.76
CA GLY A 386 26.71 -32.53 34.48
C GLY A 386 27.44 -31.51 33.62
N LEU A 387 26.84 -31.09 32.51
CA LEU A 387 27.30 -29.94 31.72
C LEU A 387 26.67 -28.67 32.27
N PRO A 388 27.24 -27.47 32.03
CA PRO A 388 26.71 -26.22 32.57
C PRO A 388 25.44 -25.73 31.84
N PHE A 389 24.82 -26.59 31.03
CA PHE A 389 23.59 -26.34 30.29
C PHE A 389 22.80 -27.66 30.16
N LYS A 390 21.48 -27.56 30.02
CA LYS A 390 20.60 -28.72 29.78
C LYS A 390 20.13 -28.77 28.34
N MET A 391 19.79 -27.60 27.79
CA MET A 391 19.40 -27.47 26.40
C MET A 391 20.63 -27.21 25.53
N TRP A 392 20.62 -27.73 24.32
CA TRP A 392 21.77 -27.65 23.44
C TRP A 392 22.01 -26.23 22.92
N ALA A 393 20.96 -25.42 22.71
CA ALA A 393 21.13 -24.01 22.35
C ALA A 393 21.83 -23.21 23.47
N GLU A 394 21.66 -23.59 24.74
CA GLU A 394 22.32 -22.94 25.88
C GLU A 394 23.82 -23.21 25.90
N SER A 395 24.33 -24.17 25.14
CA SER A 395 25.78 -24.39 25.03
C SER A 395 26.52 -23.23 24.36
N LEU A 396 25.86 -22.47 23.49
CA LEU A 396 26.48 -21.41 22.69
C LEU A 396 27.16 -20.32 23.54
N PRO A 397 26.50 -19.66 24.50
CA PRO A 397 27.14 -18.66 25.35
C PRO A 397 28.26 -19.25 26.24
N HIS A 398 28.17 -20.52 26.63
CA HIS A 398 29.23 -21.19 27.38
C HIS A 398 30.47 -21.44 26.51
N CYS A 399 30.26 -21.89 25.28
CA CYS A 399 31.32 -22.07 24.30
C CYS A 399 31.98 -20.75 23.91
N ALA A 400 31.18 -19.68 23.73
CA ALA A 400 31.68 -18.34 23.44
C ALA A 400 32.61 -17.83 24.56
N ARG A 401 32.23 -18.01 25.83
CA ARG A 401 33.11 -17.70 26.97
C ARG A 401 34.40 -18.52 26.95
N ALA A 402 34.32 -19.83 26.72
CA ALA A 402 35.49 -20.70 26.67
C ALA A 402 36.48 -20.31 25.54
N ILE A 403 35.98 -19.81 24.41
CA ILE A 403 36.81 -19.24 23.33
C ILE A 403 37.50 -17.95 23.80
N ARG A 404 36.75 -17.01 24.40
CA ARG A 404 37.31 -15.74 24.90
C ARG A 404 38.36 -15.95 26.00
N GLU A 405 38.20 -16.97 26.84
CA GLU A 405 39.17 -17.32 27.90
C GLU A 405 40.54 -17.76 27.36
N LYS A 406 40.62 -18.26 26.12
CA LYS A 406 41.91 -18.55 25.47
C LYS A 406 42.69 -17.29 25.11
N LYS A 407 42.05 -16.12 25.12
CA LYS A 407 42.65 -14.82 24.79
C LYS A 407 43.37 -14.83 23.44
N ASN A 408 42.85 -15.59 22.47
CA ASN A 408 43.34 -15.59 21.09
C ASN A 408 42.53 -14.57 20.27
N PRO A 409 43.12 -13.42 19.87
CA PRO A 409 42.38 -12.38 19.14
C PRO A 409 41.81 -12.86 17.81
N LYS A 410 42.41 -13.89 17.17
CA LYS A 410 41.93 -14.43 15.89
C LYS A 410 40.64 -15.24 16.02
N GLU A 411 40.29 -15.67 17.22
CA GLU A 411 39.13 -16.52 17.49
C GLU A 411 37.99 -15.76 18.17
N GLU A 412 38.20 -14.50 18.57
CA GLU A 412 37.19 -13.68 19.23
C GLU A 412 35.92 -13.54 18.37
N VAL A 413 36.09 -13.39 17.05
CA VAL A 413 34.99 -13.37 16.08
C VAL A 413 34.12 -14.64 16.11
N LEU A 414 34.71 -15.80 16.44
CA LEU A 414 33.98 -17.07 16.52
C LEU A 414 33.06 -17.07 17.75
N ALA A 415 33.50 -16.50 18.87
CA ALA A 415 32.66 -16.33 20.05
C ALA A 415 31.47 -15.38 19.77
N ASP A 416 31.72 -14.29 19.02
CA ASP A 416 30.68 -13.35 18.63
C ASP A 416 29.62 -13.97 17.70
N ILE A 417 30.02 -14.88 16.78
CA ILE A 417 29.08 -15.65 15.94
C ILE A 417 28.14 -16.50 16.81
N LEU A 418 28.66 -17.14 17.85
CA LEU A 418 27.86 -17.98 18.76
C LEU A 418 26.84 -17.16 19.55
N ASP A 419 27.23 -15.98 20.04
CA ASP A 419 26.31 -15.08 20.76
C ASP A 419 25.18 -14.57 19.85
N VAL A 420 25.52 -14.16 18.62
CA VAL A 420 24.51 -13.74 17.63
C VAL A 420 23.57 -14.90 17.30
N LYS A 421 24.08 -16.11 17.06
CA LYS A 421 23.23 -17.28 16.79
C LYS A 421 22.32 -17.61 17.98
N TYR A 422 22.82 -17.51 19.20
CA TYR A 422 22.01 -17.74 20.40
C TYR A 422 20.81 -16.80 20.44
N SER A 423 21.01 -15.50 20.20
CA SER A 423 19.91 -14.52 20.14
C SER A 423 18.91 -14.84 19.03
N ILE A 424 19.37 -15.27 17.84
CA ILE A 424 18.49 -15.72 16.74
C ILE A 424 17.67 -16.95 17.17
N MET A 425 18.30 -17.96 17.76
CA MET A 425 17.62 -19.19 18.21
C MET A 425 16.58 -18.91 19.30
N LYS A 426 16.81 -17.90 20.15
CA LYS A 426 15.85 -17.47 21.19
C LYS A 426 14.82 -16.47 20.69
N GLN A 427 14.70 -16.25 19.37
CA GLN A 427 13.76 -15.32 18.73
C GLN A 427 13.93 -13.87 19.21
N ARG A 428 15.14 -13.50 19.64
CA ARG A 428 15.51 -12.14 20.06
C ARG A 428 16.19 -11.41 18.90
N LEU A 429 15.46 -11.27 17.79
CA LEU A 429 16.00 -10.70 16.55
C LEU A 429 16.56 -9.27 16.75
N PRO A 430 15.92 -8.35 17.49
CA PRO A 430 16.49 -7.02 17.73
C PRO A 430 17.86 -7.08 18.42
N GLU A 431 17.99 -7.91 19.46
CA GLU A 431 19.27 -8.12 20.16
C GLU A 431 20.33 -8.71 19.22
N ALA A 432 19.96 -9.69 18.39
CA ALA A 432 20.86 -10.30 17.42
C ALA A 432 21.37 -9.28 16.38
N VAL A 433 20.48 -8.39 15.91
CA VAL A 433 20.83 -7.31 14.97
C VAL A 433 21.78 -6.32 15.61
N ASP A 434 21.52 -5.88 16.84
CA ASP A 434 22.37 -4.92 17.55
C ASP A 434 23.76 -5.49 17.85
N LEU A 435 23.82 -6.75 18.30
CA LEU A 435 25.08 -7.48 18.45
C LEU A 435 25.84 -7.58 17.13
N ALA A 436 25.14 -7.92 16.04
CA ALA A 436 25.75 -8.04 14.72
C ALA A 436 26.29 -6.71 14.18
N LYS A 437 25.61 -5.57 14.43
CA LYS A 437 26.12 -4.24 14.08
C LYS A 437 27.43 -3.93 14.79
N GLN A 438 27.51 -4.18 16.09
CA GLN A 438 28.74 -4.00 16.86
C GLN A 438 29.87 -4.91 16.34
N CYS A 439 29.52 -6.10 15.87
CA CYS A 439 30.49 -7.00 15.24
C CYS A 439 30.95 -6.51 13.87
N VAL A 440 30.09 -5.94 13.03
CA VAL A 440 30.48 -5.36 11.73
C VAL A 440 31.49 -4.22 11.91
N LEU A 441 31.37 -3.40 12.96
CA LEU A 441 32.35 -2.35 13.25
C LEU A 441 33.75 -2.91 13.54
N ARG A 442 33.84 -4.09 14.16
CA ARG A 442 35.10 -4.78 14.47
C ARG A 442 35.60 -5.66 13.31
N TYR A 443 34.66 -6.26 12.58
CA TYR A 443 34.89 -7.31 11.59
C TYR A 443 34.10 -7.03 10.29
N PRO A 444 34.42 -5.96 9.56
CA PRO A 444 33.64 -5.51 8.41
C PRO A 444 33.65 -6.48 7.21
N ASP A 445 34.54 -7.48 7.19
CA ASP A 445 34.65 -8.47 6.11
C ASP A 445 34.05 -9.85 6.48
N HIS A 446 33.29 -9.93 7.58
CA HIS A 446 32.63 -11.16 8.03
C HIS A 446 31.14 -11.19 7.66
N ALA A 447 30.81 -11.94 6.61
CA ALA A 447 29.48 -12.02 6.00
C ALA A 447 28.35 -12.45 6.97
N TYR A 448 28.64 -13.27 7.97
CA TYR A 448 27.61 -13.81 8.88
C TYR A 448 26.91 -12.72 9.71
N PHE A 449 27.62 -11.65 10.10
CA PHE A 449 27.01 -10.55 10.83
C PHE A 449 26.06 -9.74 9.95
N TYR A 450 26.41 -9.54 8.67
CA TYR A 450 25.51 -8.94 7.70
C TYR A 450 24.26 -9.79 7.46
N TYR A 451 24.40 -11.13 7.42
CA TYR A 451 23.24 -12.03 7.39
C TYR A 451 22.32 -11.80 8.59
N ALA A 452 22.86 -11.75 9.81
CA ALA A 452 22.07 -11.49 11.01
C ALA A 452 21.35 -10.13 10.96
N ILE A 453 22.01 -9.07 10.49
CA ILE A 453 21.38 -7.75 10.28
C ILE A 453 20.27 -7.85 9.21
N SER A 454 20.49 -8.63 8.15
CA SER A 454 19.50 -8.81 7.08
C SER A 454 18.19 -9.45 7.55
N LEU A 455 18.18 -10.12 8.72
CA LEU A 455 16.99 -10.68 9.37
C LEU A 455 16.09 -9.61 10.00
N SER A 456 16.54 -8.36 10.06
CA SER A 456 15.73 -7.21 10.49
C SER A 456 14.41 -7.11 9.72
N GLY A 457 13.37 -6.62 10.40
CA GLY A 457 12.09 -6.26 9.78
C GLY A 457 12.14 -4.91 9.05
N ASP A 458 13.22 -4.15 9.21
CA ASP A 458 13.48 -2.94 8.43
C ASP A 458 14.05 -3.33 7.06
N PHE A 459 13.26 -3.13 6.00
CA PHE A 459 13.64 -3.46 4.63
C PHE A 459 14.87 -2.69 4.14
N VAL A 460 15.03 -1.43 4.56
CA VAL A 460 16.15 -0.57 4.17
C VAL A 460 17.44 -1.11 4.73
N GLN A 461 17.48 -1.29 6.06
CA GLN A 461 18.63 -1.87 6.75
C GLN A 461 18.91 -3.30 6.28
N GLY A 462 17.86 -4.09 6.09
CA GLY A 462 17.95 -5.48 5.68
C GLY A 462 18.58 -5.63 4.29
N LEU A 463 18.14 -4.83 3.32
CA LEU A 463 18.70 -4.81 1.96
C LEU A 463 20.16 -4.36 1.95
N GLY A 464 20.46 -3.26 2.66
CA GLY A 464 21.82 -2.74 2.76
C GLY A 464 22.79 -3.75 3.34
N ALA A 465 22.39 -4.45 4.40
CA ALA A 465 23.20 -5.50 5.00
C ALA A 465 23.39 -6.69 4.05
N ALA A 466 22.33 -7.16 3.40
CA ALA A 466 22.42 -8.28 2.45
C ALA A 466 23.38 -7.98 1.28
N LYS A 467 23.23 -6.81 0.64
CA LYS A 467 24.09 -6.39 -0.49
C LYS A 467 25.55 -6.16 -0.07
N LYS A 468 25.80 -5.56 1.10
CA LYS A 468 27.16 -5.37 1.64
C LYS A 468 27.80 -6.71 2.03
N GLY A 469 27.06 -7.57 2.72
CA GLY A 469 27.55 -8.89 3.15
C GLY A 469 27.91 -9.82 1.99
N MET A 470 27.19 -9.75 0.86
CA MET A 470 27.52 -10.52 -0.34
C MET A 470 28.86 -10.12 -0.99
N LYS A 471 29.40 -8.95 -0.65
CA LYS A 471 30.72 -8.47 -1.12
C LYS A 471 31.88 -8.88 -0.20
N CYS A 472 31.61 -9.47 0.96
CA CYS A 472 32.65 -9.92 1.89
C CYS A 472 33.50 -11.05 1.29
N LYS A 473 34.81 -11.04 1.55
CA LYS A 473 35.76 -12.03 0.99
C LYS A 473 35.60 -13.43 1.58
N THR A 474 35.10 -13.52 2.83
CA THR A 474 35.02 -14.78 3.59
C THR A 474 33.63 -15.42 3.58
N ILE A 475 32.81 -15.12 2.57
CA ILE A 475 31.43 -15.60 2.50
C ILE A 475 31.34 -17.10 2.18
N THR A 476 30.54 -17.84 2.96
CA THR A 476 30.23 -19.25 2.65
C THR A 476 29.07 -19.34 1.67
N PRO A 477 28.95 -20.44 0.88
CA PRO A 477 27.81 -20.63 -0.03
C PRO A 477 26.45 -20.52 0.68
N PHE A 478 26.35 -21.08 1.89
CA PHE A 478 25.14 -20.96 2.71
C PHE A 478 24.78 -19.49 2.97
N VAL A 479 25.72 -18.71 3.53
CA VAL A 479 25.48 -17.30 3.88
C VAL A 479 25.19 -16.46 2.62
N LYS A 480 25.84 -16.75 1.48
CA LYS A 480 25.57 -16.12 0.17
C LYS A 480 24.09 -16.26 -0.21
N TYR A 481 23.58 -17.49 -0.28
CA TYR A 481 22.20 -17.70 -0.73
C TYR A 481 21.16 -17.20 0.28
N GLN A 482 21.45 -17.27 1.58
CA GLN A 482 20.57 -16.67 2.59
C GLN A 482 20.43 -15.15 2.40
N MET A 483 21.54 -14.43 2.21
CA MET A 483 21.49 -13.00 1.97
C MET A 483 20.89 -12.65 0.62
N MET A 484 21.16 -13.43 -0.44
CA MET A 484 20.59 -13.18 -1.77
C MET A 484 19.07 -13.29 -1.78
N HIS A 485 18.48 -14.31 -1.13
CA HIS A 485 17.02 -14.38 -0.98
C HIS A 485 16.45 -13.18 -0.19
N ARG A 486 17.15 -12.72 0.85
CA ARG A 486 16.76 -11.51 1.61
C ARG A 486 16.85 -10.26 0.74
N ALA A 487 17.89 -10.15 -0.10
CA ALA A 487 18.05 -9.03 -1.02
C ALA A 487 16.92 -8.98 -2.05
N VAL A 488 16.54 -10.11 -2.66
CA VAL A 488 15.37 -10.22 -3.55
C VAL A 488 14.11 -9.71 -2.86
N THR A 489 13.84 -10.21 -1.65
CA THR A 489 12.61 -9.87 -0.91
C THR A 489 12.57 -8.40 -0.54
N HIS A 490 13.63 -7.90 0.11
CA HIS A 490 13.69 -6.52 0.58
C HIS A 490 13.65 -5.51 -0.59
N ALA A 491 14.41 -5.77 -1.66
CA ALA A 491 14.40 -4.91 -2.85
C ALA A 491 13.05 -4.96 -3.60
N GLY A 492 12.44 -6.15 -3.72
CA GLY A 492 11.12 -6.30 -4.32
C GLY A 492 10.06 -5.50 -3.59
N GLU A 493 10.01 -5.58 -2.26
CA GLU A 493 9.05 -4.84 -1.44
C GLU A 493 9.31 -3.32 -1.45
N MET A 494 10.58 -2.90 -1.34
CA MET A 494 10.95 -1.49 -1.42
C MET A 494 10.58 -0.86 -2.76
N GLY A 495 10.90 -1.54 -3.87
CA GLY A 495 10.62 -1.04 -5.20
C GLY A 495 9.12 -0.87 -5.45
N MET A 496 8.31 -1.85 -5.01
CA MET A 496 6.85 -1.73 -5.07
C MET A 496 6.33 -0.58 -4.21
N ARG A 497 6.85 -0.42 -2.99
CA ARG A 497 6.42 0.62 -2.05
C ARG A 497 6.70 2.01 -2.61
N LEU A 498 7.92 2.28 -3.06
CA LEU A 498 8.32 3.59 -3.59
C LEU A 498 7.49 3.97 -4.83
N LEU A 499 7.28 3.03 -5.76
CA LEU A 499 6.45 3.28 -6.94
C LEU A 499 4.98 3.53 -6.60
N GLN A 500 4.43 2.86 -5.59
CA GLN A 500 3.06 3.11 -5.12
C GLN A 500 2.91 4.45 -4.37
N GLU A 501 4.01 5.00 -3.83
CA GLU A 501 4.05 6.28 -3.12
C GLU A 501 4.50 7.46 -4.01
N THR A 502 4.81 7.20 -5.28
CA THR A 502 5.31 8.20 -6.24
C THR A 502 4.18 9.12 -6.72
N GLU A 503 4.44 10.43 -6.75
CA GLU A 503 3.46 11.42 -7.24
C GLU A 503 3.65 11.71 -8.74
N GLU A 504 4.90 11.80 -9.22
CA GLU A 504 5.22 12.17 -10.61
C GLU A 504 6.27 11.24 -11.23
N VAL A 505 6.10 10.91 -12.52
CA VAL A 505 7.06 10.11 -13.30
C VAL A 505 8.37 10.88 -13.42
N GLY A 506 9.50 10.20 -13.22
CA GLY A 506 10.84 10.78 -13.30
C GLY A 506 11.29 11.49 -12.02
N ASP A 507 10.50 11.45 -10.94
CA ASP A 507 11.00 11.87 -9.63
C ASP A 507 12.02 10.85 -9.06
N LYS A 508 12.76 11.26 -8.03
CA LYS A 508 13.79 10.40 -7.42
C LYS A 508 13.23 9.08 -6.88
N LYS A 509 12.02 9.08 -6.31
CA LYS A 509 11.41 7.86 -5.74
C LYS A 509 10.99 6.89 -6.83
N TRP A 510 10.55 7.42 -7.97
CA TRP A 510 10.23 6.65 -9.16
C TRP A 510 11.46 5.91 -9.68
N GLU A 511 12.58 6.63 -9.84
CA GLU A 511 13.85 6.05 -10.29
C GLU A 511 14.40 5.01 -9.30
N GLU A 512 14.44 5.36 -8.00
CA GLU A 512 14.84 4.44 -6.93
C GLU A 512 13.96 3.18 -6.90
N GLY A 513 12.64 3.34 -7.07
CA GLY A 513 11.70 2.24 -7.10
C GLY A 513 11.96 1.23 -8.22
N ILE A 514 12.25 1.73 -9.43
CA ILE A 514 12.63 0.88 -10.58
C ILE A 514 13.97 0.20 -10.33
N ALA A 515 14.94 0.92 -9.76
CA ALA A 515 16.25 0.38 -9.46
C ALA A 515 16.18 -0.79 -8.45
N PHE A 516 15.35 -0.68 -7.40
CA PHE A 516 15.13 -1.78 -6.47
C PHE A 516 14.46 -2.99 -7.10
N LEU A 517 13.43 -2.79 -7.93
CA LEU A 517 12.78 -3.91 -8.61
C LEU A 517 13.73 -4.62 -9.60
N THR A 518 14.59 -3.86 -10.26
CA THR A 518 15.62 -4.42 -11.17
C THR A 518 16.65 -5.23 -10.39
N SER A 519 17.13 -4.68 -9.28
CA SER A 519 18.03 -5.35 -8.34
C SER A 519 17.45 -6.66 -7.81
N ALA A 520 16.15 -6.67 -7.46
CA ALA A 520 15.44 -7.89 -7.06
C ALA A 520 15.36 -8.91 -8.20
N TYR A 521 15.12 -8.46 -9.43
CA TYR A 521 15.01 -9.32 -10.61
C TYR A 521 16.34 -10.00 -10.95
N ASP A 522 17.45 -9.26 -10.91
CA ASP A 522 18.78 -9.80 -11.19
C ASP A 522 19.26 -10.78 -10.11
N ASP A 523 19.04 -10.44 -8.83
CA ASP A 523 19.34 -11.35 -7.73
C ASP A 523 18.47 -12.61 -7.82
N ALA A 524 17.20 -12.51 -8.20
CA ALA A 524 16.29 -13.66 -8.32
C ALA A 524 16.71 -14.60 -9.46
N LYS A 525 17.11 -14.05 -10.63
CA LYS A 525 17.66 -14.85 -11.74
C LYS A 525 18.92 -15.60 -11.30
N THR A 526 19.85 -14.89 -10.66
CA THR A 526 21.12 -15.46 -10.17
C THR A 526 20.85 -16.56 -9.14
N TYR A 527 19.95 -16.31 -8.19
CA TYR A 527 19.59 -17.28 -7.17
C TYR A 527 18.99 -18.55 -7.79
N VAL A 528 18.00 -18.43 -8.66
CA VAL A 528 17.35 -19.60 -9.28
C VAL A 528 18.32 -20.39 -10.18
N GLY A 529 19.30 -19.72 -10.79
CA GLY A 529 20.32 -20.36 -11.60
C GLY A 529 21.45 -21.02 -10.82
N GLU A 530 21.82 -20.50 -9.64
CA GLU A 530 23.02 -20.93 -8.92
C GLU A 530 22.77 -21.64 -7.58
N ALA A 531 21.65 -21.35 -6.90
CA ALA A 531 21.39 -21.87 -5.56
C ALA A 531 21.12 -23.38 -5.59
N PRO A 532 21.32 -24.09 -4.44
CA PRO A 532 20.94 -25.49 -4.34
C PRO A 532 19.46 -25.70 -4.74
N PRO A 533 19.15 -26.71 -5.57
CA PRO A 533 17.78 -26.96 -6.03
C PRO A 533 16.83 -27.33 -4.89
N ASP A 534 17.37 -27.83 -3.78
CA ASP A 534 16.68 -28.16 -2.55
C ASP A 534 16.71 -27.03 -1.49
N ASN A 535 17.14 -25.82 -1.87
CA ASN A 535 17.14 -24.70 -0.95
C ASN A 535 15.70 -24.38 -0.52
N ARG A 536 15.47 -24.26 0.79
CA ARG A 536 14.12 -24.00 1.34
C ARG A 536 13.45 -22.74 0.78
N TYR A 537 14.23 -21.75 0.36
CA TYR A 537 13.73 -20.48 -0.18
C TYR A 537 13.55 -20.47 -1.71
N MET A 538 13.87 -21.56 -2.40
CA MET A 538 13.73 -21.65 -3.86
C MET A 538 12.32 -21.30 -4.33
N LYS A 539 11.29 -21.75 -3.59
CA LYS A 539 9.88 -21.42 -3.87
C LYS A 539 9.63 -19.91 -3.84
N ASN A 540 10.04 -19.24 -2.77
CA ASN A 540 9.83 -17.80 -2.58
C ASN A 540 10.53 -16.97 -3.64
N VAL A 541 11.77 -17.32 -3.98
CA VAL A 541 12.51 -16.63 -5.02
C VAL A 541 11.92 -16.91 -6.41
N CYS A 542 11.45 -18.13 -6.67
CA CYS A 542 10.73 -18.43 -7.91
C CYS A 542 9.42 -17.63 -8.02
N TYR A 543 8.69 -17.42 -6.92
CA TYR A 543 7.49 -16.58 -6.94
C TYR A 543 7.83 -15.15 -7.37
N TRP A 544 8.88 -14.56 -6.78
CA TRP A 544 9.41 -13.25 -7.17
C TRP A 544 9.83 -13.24 -8.63
N LEU A 545 10.63 -14.21 -9.07
CA LEU A 545 11.14 -14.26 -10.43
C LEU A 545 10.01 -14.34 -11.47
N VAL A 546 8.94 -15.10 -11.19
CA VAL A 546 7.76 -15.15 -12.06
C VAL A 546 7.09 -13.78 -12.16
N LEU A 547 6.77 -13.18 -11.01
CA LEU A 547 6.06 -11.90 -10.96
C LEU A 547 6.89 -10.76 -11.59
N LEU A 548 8.20 -10.73 -11.31
CA LEU A 548 9.13 -9.75 -11.87
C LEU A 548 9.37 -9.98 -13.37
N THR A 549 9.41 -11.22 -13.85
CA THR A 549 9.51 -11.47 -15.31
C THR A 549 8.27 -10.93 -16.04
N ILE A 550 7.07 -11.15 -15.48
CA ILE A 550 5.84 -10.54 -16.02
C ILE A 550 5.93 -9.02 -15.98
N LEU A 551 6.51 -8.44 -14.92
CA LEU A 551 6.64 -7.01 -14.76
C LEU A 551 7.69 -6.36 -15.69
N PHE A 552 8.80 -7.05 -16.00
CA PHE A 552 9.97 -6.48 -16.70
C PHE A 552 10.11 -6.87 -18.17
N ALA A 553 9.72 -8.08 -18.57
CA ALA A 553 10.00 -8.57 -19.92
C ALA A 553 9.51 -7.57 -20.99
N GLU A 554 10.24 -7.31 -22.06
CA GLU A 554 9.71 -6.40 -23.10
C GLU A 554 8.51 -7.02 -23.82
N ASN A 555 8.66 -8.30 -24.17
CA ASN A 555 7.63 -9.16 -24.74
C ASN A 555 7.59 -10.45 -23.94
N ILE A 556 6.38 -10.96 -23.72
CA ILE A 556 6.15 -12.25 -23.06
C ILE A 556 4.99 -12.94 -23.76
N ASN A 557 5.15 -14.23 -24.06
CA ASN A 557 4.15 -14.96 -24.81
C ASN A 557 2.87 -15.16 -23.96
N PRO A 558 1.67 -15.12 -24.56
CA PRO A 558 0.45 -15.52 -23.85
C PRO A 558 0.51 -16.89 -23.17
N ASP A 559 1.31 -17.83 -23.69
CA ASP A 559 1.52 -19.15 -23.08
C ASP A 559 2.68 -19.19 -22.06
N LEU A 560 3.30 -18.04 -21.76
CA LEU A 560 4.33 -17.87 -20.73
C LEU A 560 5.56 -18.77 -20.92
N ARG A 561 5.95 -19.08 -22.16
CA ARG A 561 7.16 -19.88 -22.47
C ARG A 561 8.43 -19.38 -21.77
N GLU A 562 8.57 -18.07 -21.62
CA GLU A 562 9.70 -17.43 -20.95
C GLU A 562 9.80 -17.82 -19.47
N LEU A 563 8.67 -18.17 -18.85
CA LEU A 563 8.58 -18.62 -17.47
C LEU A 563 8.72 -20.13 -17.33
N GLN A 564 8.70 -20.91 -18.41
CA GLN A 564 8.67 -22.37 -18.35
C GLN A 564 9.83 -22.92 -17.52
N HIS A 565 11.02 -22.33 -17.67
CA HIS A 565 12.17 -22.71 -16.86
C HIS A 565 11.90 -22.50 -15.36
N THR A 566 11.45 -21.31 -14.98
CA THR A 566 11.18 -20.95 -13.58
C THR A 566 10.02 -21.76 -12.99
N LEU A 567 8.96 -22.02 -13.76
CA LEU A 567 7.80 -22.81 -13.32
C LEU A 567 8.15 -24.28 -13.07
N GLU A 568 9.00 -24.88 -13.90
CA GLU A 568 9.53 -26.22 -13.66
C GLU A 568 10.39 -26.28 -12.39
N ARG A 569 11.23 -25.25 -12.15
CA ARG A 569 12.04 -25.13 -10.94
C ARG A 569 11.17 -25.00 -9.69
N LEU A 570 10.11 -24.20 -9.76
CA LEU A 570 9.12 -24.08 -8.69
C LEU A 570 8.41 -25.42 -8.42
N LYS A 571 8.03 -26.15 -9.47
CA LYS A 571 7.41 -27.48 -9.33
C LYS A 571 8.34 -28.47 -8.62
N ILE A 572 9.63 -28.50 -8.98
CA ILE A 572 10.64 -29.33 -8.30
C ILE A 572 10.76 -28.93 -6.82
N ALA A 573 10.80 -27.64 -6.53
CA ALA A 573 10.90 -27.15 -5.15
C ALA A 573 9.65 -27.52 -4.32
N ASP A 574 8.47 -27.51 -4.93
CA ASP A 574 7.22 -27.99 -4.30
C ASP A 574 7.27 -29.49 -4.01
N GLU A 575 7.64 -30.32 -4.99
CA GLU A 575 7.79 -31.77 -4.83
C GLU A 575 8.80 -32.12 -3.72
N TYR A 576 9.92 -31.41 -3.67
CA TYR A 576 10.91 -31.57 -2.61
C TYR A 576 10.35 -31.18 -1.24
N SER A 577 9.61 -30.07 -1.16
CA SER A 577 8.96 -29.61 0.07
C SER A 577 7.96 -30.65 0.61
N GLU A 578 7.13 -31.20 -0.28
CA GLU A 578 6.20 -32.29 0.07
C GLU A 578 6.94 -33.54 0.56
N PHE A 579 8.01 -33.94 -0.13
CA PHE A 579 8.84 -35.08 0.24
C PHE A 579 9.40 -34.94 1.67
N ILE A 580 9.92 -33.76 2.05
CA ILE A 580 10.44 -33.52 3.40
C ILE A 580 9.36 -33.29 4.48
N GLY A 581 8.08 -33.43 4.12
CA GLY A 581 6.96 -33.32 5.06
C GLY A 581 6.58 -31.87 5.40
N ILE A 582 6.90 -30.93 4.51
CA ILE A 582 6.62 -29.50 4.62
C ILE A 582 5.79 -29.11 3.39
N PRO A 583 4.47 -29.37 3.34
CA PRO A 583 3.66 -28.97 2.19
C PRO A 583 3.80 -27.47 1.91
N PRO A 584 3.94 -27.04 0.64
CA PRO A 584 4.05 -25.62 0.31
C PRO A 584 2.84 -24.82 0.85
N PRO A 585 3.06 -23.86 1.77
CA PRO A 585 1.97 -23.09 2.34
C PRO A 585 1.31 -22.21 1.28
N LYS A 586 0.01 -21.96 1.42
CA LYS A 586 -0.76 -21.04 0.58
C LYS A 586 -0.53 -19.59 1.02
N THR A 587 0.72 -19.14 0.96
CA THR A 587 1.05 -17.74 1.25
C THR A 587 0.36 -16.81 0.26
N ASN A 588 0.08 -15.58 0.67
CA ASN A 588 -0.45 -14.55 -0.23
C ASN A 588 0.45 -14.37 -1.48
N PHE A 589 1.77 -14.48 -1.30
CA PHE A 589 2.75 -14.38 -2.38
C PHE A 589 2.63 -15.54 -3.39
N ARG A 590 2.49 -16.79 -2.91
CA ARG A 590 2.24 -17.97 -3.75
C ARG A 590 0.92 -17.83 -4.52
N LEU A 591 -0.15 -17.46 -3.84
CA LEU A 591 -1.48 -17.33 -4.43
C LEU A 591 -1.52 -16.23 -5.51
N ALA A 592 -0.87 -15.10 -5.26
CA ALA A 592 -0.72 -14.03 -6.24
C ALA A 592 0.08 -14.48 -7.46
N GLN A 593 1.20 -15.19 -7.27
CA GLN A 593 1.97 -15.75 -8.38
C GLN A 593 1.13 -16.74 -9.22
N GLN A 594 0.42 -17.65 -8.56
CA GLN A 594 -0.45 -18.61 -9.24
C GLN A 594 -1.58 -17.92 -10.01
N ALA A 595 -2.16 -16.87 -9.43
CA ALA A 595 -3.17 -16.05 -10.09
C ALA A 595 -2.61 -15.32 -11.31
N ALA A 596 -1.40 -14.74 -11.20
CA ALA A 596 -0.73 -14.07 -12.31
C ALA A 596 -0.54 -15.03 -13.50
N VAL A 597 -0.01 -16.22 -13.25
CA VAL A 597 0.17 -17.25 -14.29
C VAL A 597 -1.17 -17.69 -14.88
N LYS A 598 -2.15 -18.00 -14.02
CA LYS A 598 -3.46 -18.53 -14.43
C LYS A 598 -4.23 -17.55 -15.32
N TYR A 599 -4.22 -16.26 -14.96
CA TYR A 599 -5.05 -15.25 -15.62
C TYR A 599 -4.30 -14.40 -16.65
N TYR A 600 -3.00 -14.66 -16.88
CA TYR A 600 -2.18 -13.89 -17.81
C TYR A 600 -2.80 -13.79 -19.22
N ALA A 601 -3.00 -14.93 -19.87
CA ALA A 601 -3.50 -14.97 -21.25
C ALA A 601 -4.87 -14.28 -21.40
N SER A 602 -5.80 -14.56 -20.47
CA SER A 602 -7.12 -13.92 -20.47
C SER A 602 -7.04 -12.42 -20.19
N GLY A 603 -6.23 -12.01 -19.22
CA GLY A 603 -6.06 -10.61 -18.86
C GLY A 603 -5.51 -9.79 -20.02
N MET A 604 -4.45 -10.29 -20.67
CA MET A 604 -3.87 -9.63 -21.84
C MET A 604 -4.85 -9.53 -23.00
N ARG A 605 -5.59 -10.61 -23.29
CA ARG A 605 -6.60 -10.59 -24.35
C ARG A 605 -7.69 -9.57 -24.08
N ASP A 606 -8.18 -9.50 -22.86
CA ASP A 606 -9.39 -8.73 -22.53
C ASP A 606 -9.08 -7.26 -22.18
N PHE A 607 -7.86 -6.94 -21.70
CA PHE A 607 -7.53 -5.62 -21.15
C PHE A 607 -6.24 -4.96 -21.68
N SER A 608 -5.43 -5.61 -22.51
CA SER A 608 -4.20 -4.97 -23.06
C SER A 608 -4.46 -3.64 -23.76
N ARG A 609 -5.56 -3.54 -24.52
CA ARG A 609 -5.98 -2.31 -25.18
C ARG A 609 -6.30 -1.18 -24.18
N VAL A 610 -6.91 -1.53 -23.04
CA VAL A 610 -7.27 -0.56 -21.99
C VAL A 610 -6.01 0.11 -21.44
N PHE A 611 -4.99 -0.70 -21.11
CA PHE A 611 -3.71 -0.16 -20.63
C PHE A 611 -2.93 0.56 -21.72
N ALA A 612 -2.96 0.09 -22.97
CA ALA A 612 -2.33 0.80 -24.08
C ALA A 612 -2.89 2.23 -24.29
N GLU A 613 -4.21 2.40 -24.13
CA GLU A 613 -4.86 3.71 -24.21
C GLU A 613 -4.54 4.59 -22.99
N LEU A 614 -4.53 4.00 -21.79
CA LEU A 614 -4.10 4.68 -20.58
C LEU A 614 -2.66 5.19 -20.71
N ASP A 615 -1.74 4.32 -21.12
CA ASP A 615 -0.31 4.61 -21.31
C ASP A 615 -0.12 5.75 -22.32
N LYS A 616 -0.80 5.69 -23.47
CA LYS A 616 -0.74 6.74 -24.50
C LYS A 616 -1.10 8.11 -23.92
N SER A 617 -2.12 8.17 -23.06
CA SER A 617 -2.62 9.43 -22.49
C SER A 617 -1.83 9.93 -21.28
N ARG A 618 -1.24 9.02 -20.48
CA ARG A 618 -0.41 9.36 -19.32
C ARG A 618 0.99 9.81 -19.71
N LEU A 619 1.55 9.18 -20.72
CA LEU A 619 2.91 9.37 -21.18
C LEU A 619 2.99 10.38 -22.34
N GLU A 620 1.88 11.02 -22.67
CA GLU A 620 1.82 12.09 -23.67
C GLU A 620 2.74 13.24 -23.25
N GLY A 621 3.80 13.47 -24.02
CA GLY A 621 4.80 14.51 -23.77
C GLY A 621 6.10 14.05 -23.12
N PHE A 622 6.23 12.77 -22.73
CA PHE A 622 7.50 12.16 -22.32
C PHE A 622 8.17 11.47 -23.52
N ASP A 623 9.49 11.62 -23.65
CA ASP A 623 10.25 10.87 -24.65
C ASP A 623 10.34 9.38 -24.22
N GLU A 624 10.26 8.43 -25.17
CA GLU A 624 10.48 7.02 -24.87
C GLU A 624 11.88 6.77 -24.28
N ALA A 625 12.85 7.63 -24.58
CA ALA A 625 14.18 7.62 -23.97
C ALA A 625 14.17 8.03 -22.48
N GLU A 626 13.28 8.94 -22.07
CA GLU A 626 13.17 9.39 -20.66
C GLU A 626 12.46 8.36 -19.77
N LEU A 627 11.58 7.57 -20.36
CA LEU A 627 10.83 6.51 -19.66
C LEU A 627 11.62 5.20 -19.52
N LYS A 628 12.64 5.02 -20.36
CA LYS A 628 13.56 3.89 -20.26
C LYS A 628 14.68 4.26 -19.29
N VAL A 629 14.62 3.70 -18.09
CA VAL A 629 15.77 3.73 -17.18
C VAL A 629 16.84 2.80 -17.73
N THR A 630 18.03 3.33 -18.02
CA THR A 630 19.14 2.53 -18.55
C THR A 630 19.76 1.67 -17.43
N PRO A 631 20.35 0.51 -17.76
CA PRO A 631 21.02 -0.34 -16.77
C PRO A 631 22.10 0.42 -15.98
N GLU A 632 22.87 1.27 -16.65
CA GLU A 632 23.93 2.07 -16.01
C GLU A 632 23.35 3.03 -14.97
N LYS A 633 22.23 3.68 -15.28
CA LYS A 633 21.55 4.59 -14.35
C LYS A 633 20.96 3.85 -13.15
N VAL A 634 20.36 2.67 -13.38
CA VAL A 634 19.87 1.80 -12.29
C VAL A 634 20.99 1.41 -11.33
N GLU A 635 22.15 1.03 -11.87
CA GLU A 635 23.32 0.67 -11.07
C GLU A 635 23.85 1.87 -10.27
N ASP A 636 23.92 3.05 -10.89
CA ASP A 636 24.36 4.30 -10.26
C ASP A 636 23.41 4.74 -9.14
N ASP A 637 22.09 4.68 -9.36
CA ASP A 637 21.08 5.05 -8.37
C ASP A 637 21.11 4.10 -7.16
N LEU A 638 21.24 2.80 -7.41
CA LEU A 638 21.38 1.80 -6.36
C LEU A 638 22.71 1.99 -5.59
N ALA A 639 23.81 2.27 -6.28
CA ALA A 639 25.10 2.53 -5.65
C ALA A 639 25.05 3.78 -4.76
N THR A 640 24.52 4.89 -5.30
CA THR A 640 24.32 6.15 -4.58
C THR A 640 23.47 5.93 -3.32
N TRP A 641 22.40 5.15 -3.43
CA TRP A 641 21.56 4.81 -2.29
C TRP A 641 22.28 3.96 -1.24
N LEU A 642 23.03 2.94 -1.68
CA LEU A 642 23.83 2.06 -0.79
C LEU A 642 24.96 2.81 -0.06
N GLU A 643 25.56 3.81 -0.71
CA GLU A 643 26.59 4.68 -0.16
C GLU A 643 26.03 5.68 0.86
N GLY A 644 24.81 6.20 0.62
CA GLY A 644 24.10 7.07 1.55
C GLY A 644 23.66 6.37 2.85
N MET A 645 23.59 5.04 2.87
CA MET A 645 23.22 4.27 4.06
C MET A 645 24.37 4.10 5.05
N ARG A 646 24.32 4.86 6.14
CA ARG A 646 25.03 4.57 7.38
C ARG A 646 24.27 3.49 8.16
N LEU A 647 24.99 2.46 8.64
CA LEU A 647 24.40 1.37 9.43
C LEU A 647 24.06 1.78 10.88
N ASP A 648 24.42 3.00 11.29
CA ASP A 648 24.40 3.48 12.67
C ASP A 648 23.15 4.28 13.07
N ASP A 649 22.30 4.69 12.14
CA ASP A 649 21.11 5.48 12.43
C ASP A 649 19.93 5.03 11.57
N GLY A 650 19.14 4.11 12.13
CA GLY A 650 17.82 3.70 11.61
C GLY A 650 16.77 4.81 11.64
N THR A 651 17.16 6.06 11.37
CA THR A 651 16.29 7.23 11.31
C THR A 651 16.08 7.65 9.85
N MET A 652 15.44 6.80 9.07
CA MET A 652 14.42 7.33 8.18
C MET A 652 13.10 7.16 8.93
N GLU A 653 12.55 8.25 9.44
CA GLU A 653 11.20 8.26 10.02
C GLU A 653 10.24 7.62 9.00
N PRO A 654 9.48 6.57 9.35
CA PRO A 654 8.38 6.14 8.51
C PRO A 654 7.21 7.10 8.76
N PRO A 655 6.77 7.93 7.80
CA PRO A 655 5.41 8.43 7.87
C PRO A 655 4.53 7.28 7.39
N LEU A 656 4.13 6.41 8.32
CA LEU A 656 3.01 5.50 8.13
C LEU A 656 1.73 6.33 8.10
N GLN A 657 1.32 6.72 6.89
CA GLN A 657 -0.09 6.86 6.55
C GLN A 657 -0.32 6.12 5.24
N CYS A 658 -0.85 4.89 5.36
CA CYS A 658 -1.51 4.21 4.26
C CYS A 658 -2.65 5.09 3.75
N GLY A 659 -2.43 5.69 2.60
CA GLY A 659 -3.43 6.45 1.87
C GLY A 659 -2.82 6.76 0.52
N GLY A 660 -3.02 5.86 -0.45
CA GLY A 660 -2.59 6.07 -1.83
C GLY A 660 -3.19 7.36 -2.36
N ASN A 661 -2.40 8.42 -2.37
CA ASN A 661 -2.74 9.67 -3.05
C ASN A 661 -2.09 9.60 -4.42
N PHE A 662 -2.77 8.96 -5.38
CA PHE A 662 -2.46 9.21 -6.78
C PHE A 662 -2.64 10.71 -7.04
N ALA A 663 -1.59 11.34 -7.57
CA ALA A 663 -1.57 12.76 -7.90
C ALA A 663 -2.75 13.09 -8.84
N ARG A 664 -3.60 14.03 -8.40
CA ARG A 664 -4.87 14.35 -9.05
C ARG A 664 -4.68 15.37 -10.18
N PRO A 665 -5.23 15.14 -11.38
CA PRO A 665 -5.51 16.22 -12.32
C PRO A 665 -6.58 17.14 -11.72
N LYS A 666 -6.23 18.40 -11.43
CA LYS A 666 -7.19 19.40 -10.96
C LYS A 666 -8.10 19.81 -12.12
N VAL A 667 -9.36 19.35 -12.10
CA VAL A 667 -10.41 19.96 -12.92
C VAL A 667 -10.60 21.41 -12.45
N ARG A 668 -10.31 22.36 -13.34
CA ARG A 668 -10.42 23.80 -13.07
C ARG A 668 -11.88 24.21 -12.96
N PHE A 669 -12.41 24.26 -11.74
CA PHE A 669 -13.32 25.34 -11.37
C PHE A 669 -12.47 26.54 -10.95
N GLU A 670 -12.98 27.75 -11.08
CA GLU A 670 -12.34 28.97 -10.59
C GLU A 670 -12.02 28.80 -9.10
N ASN A 671 -10.76 28.44 -8.81
CA ASN A 671 -10.38 27.84 -7.53
C ASN A 671 -10.26 28.94 -6.47
N VAL A 672 -11.17 28.93 -5.50
CA VAL A 672 -10.96 29.64 -4.23
C VAL A 672 -9.87 28.90 -3.46
N THR A 673 -8.72 29.54 -3.25
CA THR A 673 -7.66 28.98 -2.40
C THR A 673 -8.12 28.95 -0.94
N LEU A 674 -8.56 27.78 -0.48
CA LEU A 674 -9.00 27.53 0.89
C LEU A 674 -7.82 27.07 1.77
N TYR A 675 -7.87 27.42 3.06
CA TYR A 675 -6.94 26.84 4.03
C TYR A 675 -7.26 25.36 4.24
N ARG A 676 -6.24 24.55 4.52
CA ARG A 676 -6.38 23.12 4.81
C ARG A 676 -6.19 22.82 6.28
N CYS A 677 -6.96 21.85 6.78
CA CYS A 677 -6.77 21.30 8.11
C CYS A 677 -5.39 20.64 8.20
N SER A 678 -4.62 20.99 9.23
CA SER A 678 -3.27 20.46 9.45
C SER A 678 -3.24 18.99 9.87
N TRP A 679 -4.40 18.37 10.13
CA TRP A 679 -4.52 16.94 10.39
C TRP A 679 -5.12 16.17 9.20
N CYS A 680 -6.37 16.49 8.83
CA CYS A 680 -7.11 15.71 7.83
C CYS A 680 -7.06 16.29 6.41
N GLY A 681 -6.30 17.37 6.17
CA GLY A 681 -6.13 17.98 4.84
C GLY A 681 -7.36 18.67 4.25
N ASN A 682 -8.53 18.60 4.90
CA ASN A 682 -9.79 19.14 4.41
C ASN A 682 -9.74 20.68 4.23
N PRO A 683 -10.19 21.20 3.08
CA PRO A 683 -10.23 22.64 2.82
C PRO A 683 -11.42 23.33 3.49
N SER A 684 -11.21 24.48 4.15
CA SER A 684 -12.29 25.35 4.63
C SER A 684 -11.85 26.79 4.89
N VAL A 685 -12.77 27.76 4.72
CA VAL A 685 -12.58 29.16 5.10
C VAL A 685 -12.66 29.42 6.60
N ALA A 686 -13.28 28.49 7.34
CA ALA A 686 -13.67 28.65 8.74
C ALA A 686 -12.88 27.72 9.70
N LEU A 687 -11.68 27.27 9.30
CA LEU A 687 -10.80 26.50 10.17
C LEU A 687 -10.39 27.28 11.42
N LYS A 688 -10.41 26.60 12.56
CA LYS A 688 -9.98 27.14 13.86
C LYS A 688 -8.45 27.17 13.92
N LYS A 689 -7.88 28.32 14.26
CA LYS A 689 -6.44 28.42 14.54
C LYS A 689 -6.10 27.71 15.85
N CYS A 690 -4.90 27.16 15.94
CA CYS A 690 -4.33 26.78 17.24
C CYS A 690 -4.26 28.03 18.13
N SER A 691 -4.77 27.94 19.36
CA SER A 691 -4.71 29.04 20.34
C SER A 691 -3.29 29.31 20.84
N GLY A 692 -2.36 28.37 20.64
CA GLY A 692 -0.96 28.54 21.01
C GLY A 692 -0.19 29.35 19.98
N CYS A 693 0.07 28.75 18.82
CA CYS A 693 0.95 29.34 17.80
C CYS A 693 0.23 30.14 16.70
N GLU A 694 -1.10 30.08 16.63
CA GLU A 694 -1.94 30.69 15.58
C GLU A 694 -1.66 30.29 14.11
N LYS A 695 -0.64 29.46 13.86
CA LYS A 695 -0.17 29.06 12.53
C LYS A 695 -0.93 27.86 11.99
N THR A 696 -1.04 26.79 12.77
CA THR A 696 -1.79 25.57 12.43
C THR A 696 -3.30 25.80 12.53
N ARG A 697 -4.05 25.04 11.71
CA ARG A 697 -5.49 25.21 11.55
C ARG A 697 -6.19 23.86 11.56
N TYR A 698 -7.33 23.78 12.25
CA TYR A 698 -8.09 22.54 12.44
C TYR A 698 -9.56 22.72 12.07
N CYS A 699 -10.19 21.66 11.57
CA CYS A 699 -11.66 21.64 11.40
C CYS A 699 -12.35 21.83 12.75
N ASP A 700 -11.88 21.11 13.78
CA ASP A 700 -12.44 21.09 15.12
C ASP A 700 -11.41 20.64 16.18
N SER A 701 -11.86 20.52 17.43
CA SER A 701 -11.04 20.06 18.56
C SER A 701 -10.61 18.61 18.44
N ARG A 702 -11.32 17.77 17.67
CA ARG A 702 -10.95 16.37 17.44
C ARG A 702 -9.73 16.30 16.54
N CYS A 703 -9.74 17.00 15.40
CA CYS A 703 -8.57 17.09 14.50
C CYS A 703 -7.34 17.67 15.23
N GLN A 704 -7.54 18.66 16.10
CA GLN A 704 -6.46 19.21 16.92
C GLN A 704 -5.88 18.16 17.88
N LYS A 705 -6.73 17.39 18.58
CA LYS A 705 -6.28 16.34 19.51
C LYS A 705 -5.48 15.24 18.80
N LEU A 706 -5.93 14.82 17.61
CA LEU A 706 -5.27 13.78 16.83
C LEU A 706 -3.88 14.22 16.35
N HIS A 707 -3.73 15.47 15.91
CA HIS A 707 -2.43 16.03 15.51
C HIS A 707 -1.55 16.50 16.69
N TRP A 708 -2.08 16.52 17.92
CA TRP A 708 -1.40 17.18 19.04
C TRP A 708 -0.06 16.54 19.40
N SER A 709 0.06 15.22 19.29
CA SER A 709 1.31 14.47 19.59
C SER A 709 2.50 14.95 18.76
N GLU A 710 2.25 15.30 17.50
CA GLU A 710 3.21 15.82 16.54
C GLU A 710 3.35 17.34 16.69
N HIS A 711 2.22 18.06 16.65
CA HIS A 711 2.21 19.52 16.65
C HIS A 711 2.77 20.15 17.92
N LYS A 712 2.59 19.53 19.10
CA LYS A 712 3.08 20.10 20.37
C LYS A 712 4.58 20.37 20.37
N LYS A 713 5.36 19.62 19.56
CA LYS A 713 6.82 19.79 19.43
C LYS A 713 7.17 21.10 18.72
N THR A 714 6.29 21.59 17.86
CA THR A 714 6.50 22.75 16.98
C THR A 714 5.61 23.94 17.34
N CYS A 715 4.65 23.77 18.25
CA CYS A 715 3.75 24.81 18.74
C CYS A 715 4.48 25.81 19.65
N LYS A 716 5.03 26.87 19.06
CA LYS A 716 5.63 28.01 19.78
C LYS A 716 4.65 29.19 19.79
N HIS A 717 4.48 29.80 20.96
CA HIS A 717 3.66 31.01 21.15
C HIS A 717 4.19 32.21 20.38
#